data_AF-A0A813BCP9-F1
#
_entry.id   AF-A0A813BCP9-F1
#
_cell.length_a   1.000
_cell.length_b   1.000
_cell.length_c   1.000
_cell.angle_alpha   90.00
_cell.angle_beta   90.00
_cell.angle_gamma   90.00
#
_symmetry.space_group_name_H-M   'P 1'
#
loop_
_entity.id
_entity.type
_entity.pdbx_description
1 polymer ?
#
loop_
_entity_poly.entity_id
_entity_poly.type
_entity_poly.pdbx_seq_one_letter_code
_entity_poly.pdbx_strand_id
1 'polypeptide(L)'
;MLWLLHHVVLSLLSLSQISGSDSVSAVSQTEAILVQSFRHFDPFHGSIHFPRGRLADRSNRTLRVTGWLGAAIGIFRTCWGCYNGFCTSRSICCRPRPDPGCFDGLYYTRDECCGTRHTAQANHPEYLVQSLYEQLGMEQEYQRLTARRLEHLASLALPLWSRRVLELGARQGDLTHFFTDRGCNVTIVEPRKSNIVTLRQRLFLGHLFPEPGRVEIRSMDVEDSLPQGDWDIVFCYGLLYHLQEPERFLEKVAPLVSELLLLETVVSAFVRDADEPPEPASMSLRGRVRFLRREDIFRLLKGLFPYAYVPATQPNHEQFETEWAHQSGLARRDAILEQLDRDPIIAHTNKDKIKYYHEQLFRSHQMLLMDTATSEFLFLNDFFDTKGEIGLFVEVFGKTTQYFLDALEGFLGNCWDSVGLLLMVRIVDFYRKRMQQRKVSCLDSYLDALQLLLWPRLRVVLDANIVSLRKAYQQNLQPPTNNNPHLVTRRFAELAASLYFLSSSEDSGLPDTLQQPLAAMRQEFCTLLSAMANRLDGQDSGLVFLVNNYDLVLTVFHERHLPRNATSVFEDLLRDQVQKFVESQLMRHYPDLVTFVKNTEPAVAKIDEATARSQPSQSPPPGVDVQKMEQVVRNFAANWKRERDQIHQYVMVSFSNFSNGMEILKQVLTQLLLYYTRLQKVILKTFPQQQPAFASEMVPNTT
;
A
#
# COMPACT_ATOMS: atom_id res chain seq x y z
N MET A 1 -2.91 -12.26 -21.25
CA MET A 1 -4.36 -12.24 -21.52
C MET A 1 -5.00 -13.63 -21.63
N LEU A 2 -4.48 -14.57 -22.44
CA LEU A 2 -4.89 -15.99 -22.41
C LEU A 2 -4.67 -16.66 -21.03
N TRP A 3 -3.58 -16.29 -20.36
CA TRP A 3 -3.27 -16.69 -18.98
C TRP A 3 -4.29 -16.16 -17.95
N LEU A 4 -4.81 -14.94 -18.16
CA LEU A 4 -5.84 -14.30 -17.32
C LEU A 4 -7.19 -15.02 -17.41
N LEU A 5 -7.59 -15.42 -18.62
CA LEU A 5 -8.83 -16.19 -18.84
C LEU A 5 -8.79 -17.57 -18.17
N HIS A 6 -7.63 -18.24 -18.21
CA HIS A 6 -7.44 -19.54 -17.57
C HIS A 6 -7.59 -19.44 -16.04
N HIS A 7 -7.02 -18.40 -15.43
CA HIS A 7 -7.12 -18.18 -13.98
C HIS A 7 -8.54 -17.78 -13.53
N VAL A 8 -9.24 -16.94 -14.29
CA VAL A 8 -10.64 -16.56 -13.99
C VAL A 8 -11.56 -17.78 -14.03
N VAL A 9 -11.38 -18.69 -15.00
CA VAL A 9 -12.16 -19.94 -15.09
C VAL A 9 -11.83 -20.89 -13.92
N LEU A 10 -10.57 -20.97 -13.49
CA LEU A 10 -10.16 -21.81 -12.35
C LEU A 10 -10.69 -21.30 -11.00
N SER A 11 -10.72 -19.99 -10.78
CA SER A 11 -11.29 -19.39 -9.58
C SER A 11 -12.80 -19.67 -9.47
N LEU A 12 -13.50 -19.67 -10.61
CA LEU A 12 -14.92 -20.02 -10.67
C LEU A 12 -15.16 -21.54 -10.45
N LEU A 13 -14.24 -22.40 -10.89
CA LEU A 13 -14.28 -23.85 -10.64
C LEU A 13 -13.97 -24.21 -9.17
N SER A 14 -13.16 -23.42 -8.45
CA SER A 14 -12.92 -23.65 -7.02
C SER A 14 -14.12 -23.29 -6.14
N LEU A 15 -14.94 -22.33 -6.58
CA LEU A 15 -16.14 -21.89 -5.84
C LEU A 15 -17.29 -22.90 -5.92
N SER A 16 -17.36 -23.72 -6.98
CA SER A 16 -18.43 -24.73 -7.12
C SER A 16 -18.19 -26.02 -6.34
N GLN A 17 -16.98 -26.26 -5.81
CA GLN A 17 -16.68 -27.43 -4.96
C GLN A 17 -17.16 -27.29 -3.51
N ILE A 18 -17.74 -26.13 -3.14
CA ILE A 18 -18.20 -25.84 -1.78
C ILE A 18 -19.64 -26.33 -1.52
N SER A 19 -20.41 -26.74 -2.55
CA SER A 19 -21.74 -27.32 -2.34
C SER A 19 -21.72 -28.85 -2.44
N GLY A 20 -21.73 -29.53 -1.28
CA GLY A 20 -21.92 -30.97 -1.20
C GLY A 20 -23.37 -31.40 -1.51
N SER A 21 -23.56 -32.28 -2.50
CA SER A 21 -24.43 -33.48 -2.51
C SER A 21 -24.78 -33.95 -3.94
N ASP A 22 -24.45 -35.22 -4.23
CA ASP A 22 -25.13 -36.21 -5.11
C ASP A 22 -25.64 -35.87 -6.53
N SER A 23 -24.84 -35.25 -7.40
CA SER A 23 -25.19 -35.19 -8.85
C SER A 23 -24.02 -35.27 -9.83
N VAL A 24 -23.03 -36.13 -9.54
CA VAL A 24 -21.73 -36.17 -10.23
C VAL A 24 -21.75 -36.71 -11.68
N SER A 25 -22.81 -37.37 -12.14
CA SER A 25 -22.76 -38.05 -13.46
C SER A 25 -23.16 -37.20 -14.68
N ALA A 26 -24.05 -36.20 -14.53
CA ALA A 26 -24.53 -35.37 -15.66
C ALA A 26 -23.64 -34.14 -15.93
N VAL A 27 -22.91 -33.67 -14.91
CA VAL A 27 -22.09 -32.46 -14.99
C VAL A 27 -20.80 -32.70 -15.78
N SER A 28 -20.19 -33.90 -15.66
CA SER A 28 -18.90 -34.20 -16.32
C SER A 28 -18.98 -34.23 -17.86
N GLN A 29 -20.12 -34.61 -18.44
CA GLN A 29 -20.31 -34.61 -19.90
C GLN A 29 -20.45 -33.18 -20.45
N THR A 30 -21.09 -32.29 -19.70
CA THR A 30 -21.27 -30.89 -20.08
C THR A 30 -19.95 -30.12 -19.97
N GLU A 31 -19.14 -30.43 -18.95
CA GLU A 31 -17.79 -29.90 -18.74
C GLU A 31 -16.80 -30.37 -19.82
N ALA A 32 -16.86 -31.64 -20.25
CA ALA A 32 -16.01 -32.17 -21.31
C ALA A 32 -16.30 -31.52 -22.69
N ILE A 33 -17.57 -31.21 -22.98
CA ILE A 33 -17.98 -30.53 -24.21
C ILE A 33 -17.53 -29.05 -24.22
N LEU A 34 -17.58 -28.37 -23.07
CA LEU A 34 -17.08 -27.00 -22.90
C LEU A 34 -15.57 -26.92 -23.14
N VAL A 35 -14.79 -27.82 -22.55
CA VAL A 35 -13.33 -27.87 -22.73
C VAL A 35 -12.95 -28.23 -24.17
N GLN A 36 -13.67 -29.12 -24.84
CA GLN A 36 -13.45 -29.41 -26.27
C GLN A 36 -13.79 -28.23 -27.19
N SER A 37 -14.78 -27.41 -26.82
CA SER A 37 -15.21 -26.24 -27.61
C SER A 37 -14.18 -25.11 -27.57
N PHE A 38 -13.40 -24.99 -26.49
CA PHE A 38 -12.30 -24.01 -26.37
C PHE A 38 -11.06 -24.36 -27.22
N ARG A 39 -10.91 -25.59 -27.70
CA ARG A 39 -9.80 -25.97 -28.61
C ARG A 39 -9.86 -25.30 -29.99
N HIS A 40 -11.01 -24.74 -30.37
CA HIS A 40 -11.24 -24.13 -31.69
C HIS A 40 -11.44 -22.60 -31.62
N PHE A 41 -11.00 -21.97 -30.52
CA PHE A 41 -11.12 -20.53 -30.32
C PHE A 41 -10.09 -19.77 -31.19
N ASP A 42 -10.57 -19.05 -32.21
CA ASP A 42 -9.77 -18.09 -32.97
C ASP A 42 -9.75 -16.72 -32.24
N PRO A 43 -8.59 -16.29 -31.70
CA PRO A 43 -8.49 -15.09 -30.90
C PRO A 43 -8.64 -13.78 -31.69
N PHE A 44 -8.64 -13.81 -33.03
CA PHE A 44 -8.82 -12.60 -33.85
C PHE A 44 -10.27 -12.32 -34.25
N HIS A 45 -11.14 -13.34 -34.31
CA HIS A 45 -12.53 -13.19 -34.76
C HIS A 45 -13.59 -13.50 -33.69
N GLY A 46 -13.22 -14.06 -32.53
CA GLY A 46 -14.12 -14.19 -31.38
C GLY A 46 -15.39 -15.01 -31.63
N SER A 47 -15.31 -16.10 -32.41
CA SER A 47 -16.44 -17.00 -32.64
C SER A 47 -16.14 -18.43 -32.17
N ILE A 48 -17.13 -19.06 -31.52
CA ILE A 48 -17.07 -20.44 -31.02
C ILE A 48 -18.04 -21.29 -31.86
N HIS A 49 -17.54 -22.36 -32.49
CA HIS A 49 -18.36 -23.31 -33.25
C HIS A 49 -18.60 -24.58 -32.43
N PHE A 50 -19.87 -24.85 -32.12
CA PHE A 50 -20.26 -26.14 -31.54
C PHE A 50 -20.36 -27.21 -32.64
N PRO A 51 -19.78 -28.41 -32.46
CA PRO A 51 -19.98 -29.51 -33.40
C PRO A 51 -21.46 -29.92 -33.43
N ARG A 52 -22.02 -30.11 -34.63
CA ARG A 52 -23.38 -30.63 -34.78
C ARG A 52 -23.45 -32.09 -34.36
N GLY A 53 -24.08 -32.35 -33.21
CA GLY A 53 -24.60 -33.68 -32.88
C GLY A 53 -24.68 -33.99 -31.39
N ARG A 54 -25.88 -34.39 -30.95
CA ARG A 54 -26.24 -35.04 -29.68
C ARG A 54 -26.40 -34.19 -28.40
N LEU A 55 -27.03 -33.02 -28.53
CA LEU A 55 -27.84 -32.48 -27.42
C LEU A 55 -29.29 -32.46 -27.90
N ALA A 56 -30.12 -33.24 -27.21
CA ALA A 56 -31.55 -33.33 -27.47
C ALA A 56 -32.25 -32.09 -26.90
N ASP A 57 -32.19 -30.96 -27.62
CA ASP A 57 -33.24 -29.95 -27.54
C ASP A 57 -33.34 -29.18 -28.87
N ARG A 58 -34.58 -29.06 -29.36
CA ARG A 58 -34.94 -28.48 -30.65
C ARG A 58 -35.04 -26.96 -30.52
N SER A 59 -33.92 -26.26 -30.52
CA SER A 59 -33.92 -24.86 -30.99
C SER A 59 -32.65 -24.52 -31.77
N ASN A 60 -32.81 -24.42 -33.09
CA ASN A 60 -31.77 -24.05 -34.04
C ASN A 60 -31.35 -22.58 -33.83
N ARG A 61 -30.43 -22.31 -32.90
CA ARG A 61 -29.81 -20.99 -32.77
C ARG A 61 -28.29 -21.13 -32.66
N THR A 62 -27.61 -20.91 -33.79
CA THR A 62 -26.20 -20.51 -33.78
C THR A 62 -26.07 -19.20 -33.00
N LEU A 63 -25.47 -19.25 -31.82
CA LEU A 63 -25.14 -18.06 -31.04
C LEU A 63 -23.88 -17.42 -31.65
N ARG A 64 -24.04 -16.30 -32.36
CA ARG A 64 -22.93 -15.40 -32.64
C ARG A 64 -22.79 -14.46 -31.46
N VAL A 65 -21.69 -14.59 -30.73
CA VAL A 65 -21.31 -13.65 -29.68
C VAL A 65 -20.27 -12.72 -30.28
N THR A 66 -20.58 -11.42 -30.35
CA THR A 66 -19.64 -10.38 -30.80
C THR A 66 -19.02 -9.71 -29.58
N GLY A 67 -17.70 -9.83 -29.42
CA GLY A 67 -16.94 -9.12 -28.40
C GLY A 67 -16.79 -9.84 -27.05
N TRP A 68 -15.69 -9.55 -26.37
CA TRP A 68 -15.25 -10.18 -25.12
C TRP A 68 -16.28 -10.12 -23.98
N LEU A 69 -17.03 -9.02 -23.87
CA LEU A 69 -18.05 -8.84 -22.85
C LEU A 69 -19.27 -9.77 -23.04
N GLY A 70 -19.63 -10.06 -24.29
CA GLY A 70 -20.75 -10.94 -24.61
C GLY A 70 -20.49 -12.40 -24.23
N ALA A 71 -19.23 -12.83 -24.24
CA ALA A 71 -18.84 -14.19 -23.86
C ALA A 71 -18.88 -14.38 -22.33
N ALA A 72 -18.51 -13.35 -21.56
CA ALA A 72 -18.65 -13.34 -20.11
C ALA A 72 -20.13 -13.31 -19.67
N ILE A 73 -20.99 -12.57 -20.39
CA ILE A 73 -22.43 -12.46 -20.13
C ILE A 73 -23.19 -13.76 -20.47
N GLY A 74 -22.73 -14.54 -21.45
CA GLY A 74 -23.39 -15.77 -21.89
C GLY A 74 -23.36 -16.93 -20.89
N ILE A 75 -22.41 -16.90 -19.94
CA ILE A 75 -22.18 -17.97 -18.95
C ILE A 75 -23.19 -17.90 -17.78
N PHE A 76 -23.80 -16.74 -17.51
CA PHE A 76 -24.69 -16.52 -16.37
C PHE A 76 -26.18 -16.51 -16.75
N ARG A 77 -26.71 -17.65 -17.22
CA ARG A 77 -28.11 -17.72 -17.69
C ARG A 77 -29.01 -18.61 -16.83
N THR A 78 -29.37 -18.12 -15.64
CA THR A 78 -30.66 -18.43 -15.00
C THR A 78 -31.11 -17.22 -14.16
N CYS A 79 -32.19 -16.59 -14.62
CA CYS A 79 -32.96 -15.53 -13.96
C CYS A 79 -32.24 -14.18 -13.76
N TRP A 80 -32.39 -13.27 -14.72
CA TRP A 80 -32.38 -11.85 -14.37
C TRP A 80 -33.39 -11.07 -15.22
N GLY A 81 -34.53 -10.77 -14.59
CA GLY A 81 -35.56 -9.86 -15.10
C GLY A 81 -35.41 -8.42 -14.61
N CYS A 82 -34.23 -8.01 -14.14
CA CYS A 82 -33.94 -6.64 -13.67
C CYS A 82 -32.44 -6.35 -13.82
N TYR A 83 -32.04 -5.34 -14.59
CA TYR A 83 -30.66 -4.84 -14.57
C TYR A 83 -30.70 -3.34 -14.33
N ASN A 84 -29.91 -2.83 -13.37
CA ASN A 84 -29.89 -1.43 -12.91
C ASN A 84 -31.25 -0.87 -12.42
N GLY A 85 -32.12 -1.69 -11.83
CA GLY A 85 -33.45 -1.23 -11.42
C GLY A 85 -34.40 -0.93 -12.60
N PHE A 86 -34.03 -1.28 -13.84
CA PHE A 86 -34.89 -1.12 -15.01
C PHE A 86 -35.55 -2.46 -15.39
N CYS A 87 -36.89 -2.42 -15.50
CA CYS A 87 -37.71 -3.47 -16.10
C CYS A 87 -37.89 -3.15 -17.60
N THR A 88 -37.44 -4.02 -18.50
CA THR A 88 -37.56 -3.82 -19.96
C THR A 88 -38.81 -4.47 -20.58
N SER A 89 -39.69 -5.03 -19.75
CA SER A 89 -40.92 -5.68 -20.20
C SER A 89 -42.13 -4.77 -19.97
N ARG A 90 -43.01 -4.67 -20.98
CA ARG A 90 -44.36 -4.09 -20.84
C ARG A 90 -45.29 -4.95 -19.98
N SER A 91 -44.93 -6.19 -19.65
CA SER A 91 -45.68 -7.06 -18.75
C SER A 91 -45.13 -7.01 -17.32
N ILE A 92 -46.07 -6.75 -16.41
CA ILE A 92 -45.93 -6.52 -14.97
C ILE A 92 -45.10 -7.64 -14.32
N CYS A 93 -43.89 -7.32 -13.84
CA CYS A 93 -43.04 -8.33 -13.19
C CYS A 93 -43.14 -8.31 -11.66
N CYS A 94 -43.36 -7.16 -10.99
CA CYS A 94 -43.52 -7.12 -9.52
C CYS A 94 -44.45 -5.98 -9.06
N ARG A 95 -45.34 -6.24 -8.08
CA ARG A 95 -46.13 -5.24 -7.33
C ARG A 95 -46.10 -5.58 -5.82
N PRO A 96 -46.33 -4.59 -4.92
CA PRO A 96 -46.76 -3.21 -5.21
C PRO A 96 -45.77 -2.09 -4.80
N ARG A 97 -45.53 -1.19 -5.79
CA ARG A 97 -45.09 0.23 -5.81
C ARG A 97 -44.23 0.80 -4.65
N PRO A 98 -43.02 1.33 -4.94
CA PRO A 98 -42.30 2.22 -4.02
C PRO A 98 -42.86 3.65 -4.04
N ASP A 99 -42.71 4.36 -2.92
CA ASP A 99 -43.20 5.72 -2.65
C ASP A 99 -42.39 6.79 -3.45
N PRO A 100 -43.03 7.83 -4.02
CA PRO A 100 -42.32 8.93 -4.69
C PRO A 100 -41.30 9.68 -3.82
N GLY A 101 -41.39 9.59 -2.49
CA GLY A 101 -40.42 10.19 -1.56
C GLY A 101 -39.05 9.50 -1.50
N CYS A 102 -38.90 8.29 -2.07
CA CYS A 102 -37.67 7.49 -1.96
C CYS A 102 -36.52 7.94 -2.87
N PHE A 103 -36.68 9.04 -3.61
CA PHE A 103 -35.72 9.52 -4.60
C PHE A 103 -35.25 10.94 -4.26
N ASP A 104 -33.95 11.10 -3.95
CA ASP A 104 -33.37 12.39 -3.52
C ASP A 104 -32.89 13.29 -4.67
N GLY A 105 -33.10 12.84 -5.92
CA GLY A 105 -32.68 13.56 -7.11
C GLY A 105 -31.40 13.02 -7.75
N LEU A 106 -30.65 12.11 -7.11
CA LEU A 106 -29.51 11.42 -7.73
C LEU A 106 -29.52 9.89 -7.51
N TYR A 107 -29.98 9.36 -6.38
CA TYR A 107 -30.05 7.92 -6.11
C TYR A 107 -31.26 7.52 -5.23
N TYR A 108 -31.56 6.21 -5.18
CA TYR A 108 -32.43 5.61 -4.15
C TYR A 108 -31.56 5.15 -2.97
N THR A 109 -31.96 5.42 -1.73
CA THR A 109 -31.17 5.03 -0.54
C THR A 109 -31.40 3.55 -0.15
N ARG A 110 -30.35 2.97 0.44
CA ARG A 110 -30.18 1.52 0.72
C ARG A 110 -31.20 0.93 1.70
N ASP A 111 -31.76 1.74 2.60
CA ASP A 111 -32.48 1.23 3.77
C ASP A 111 -33.99 1.02 3.56
N GLU A 112 -34.58 1.51 2.47
CA GLU A 112 -36.04 1.47 2.30
C GLU A 112 -36.53 0.51 1.19
N CYS A 113 -35.64 0.10 0.27
CA CYS A 113 -36.05 -0.66 -0.92
C CYS A 113 -36.16 -2.18 -0.73
N CYS A 114 -35.62 -2.74 0.36
CA CYS A 114 -35.62 -4.18 0.60
C CYS A 114 -35.85 -4.48 2.09
N GLY A 115 -37.11 -4.65 2.46
CA GLY A 115 -37.54 -4.99 3.82
C GLY A 115 -37.17 -6.41 4.31
N THR A 116 -36.03 -6.98 3.89
CA THR A 116 -35.56 -8.28 4.42
C THR A 116 -34.07 -8.24 4.76
N ARG A 117 -33.79 -8.47 6.05
CA ARG A 117 -32.46 -8.57 6.66
C ARG A 117 -31.65 -9.73 6.07
N HIS A 118 -30.38 -9.44 5.75
CA HIS A 118 -29.21 -10.32 5.64
C HIS A 118 -29.31 -11.58 4.74
N THR A 119 -28.58 -11.58 3.61
CA THR A 119 -27.80 -12.73 3.04
C THR A 119 -27.20 -12.46 1.64
N ALA A 120 -27.50 -11.34 0.97
CA ALA A 120 -27.10 -11.12 -0.43
C ALA A 120 -25.86 -10.21 -0.66
N GLN A 121 -25.04 -9.93 0.36
CA GLN A 121 -23.86 -9.06 0.19
C GLN A 121 -22.72 -9.72 -0.61
N ALA A 122 -22.54 -11.04 -0.49
CA ALA A 122 -21.38 -11.76 -1.06
C ALA A 122 -21.44 -11.98 -2.59
N ASN A 123 -22.62 -11.85 -3.21
CA ASN A 123 -22.83 -12.10 -4.64
C ASN A 123 -23.10 -10.82 -5.44
N HIS A 124 -22.89 -9.64 -4.85
CA HIS A 124 -23.08 -8.37 -5.53
C HIS A 124 -21.93 -8.14 -6.55
N PRO A 125 -22.22 -7.78 -7.81
CA PRO A 125 -21.19 -7.60 -8.85
C PRO A 125 -20.09 -6.61 -8.47
N GLU A 126 -20.43 -5.54 -7.74
CA GLU A 126 -19.43 -4.57 -7.27
C GLU A 126 -18.49 -5.16 -6.20
N TYR A 127 -18.98 -6.03 -5.32
CA TYR A 127 -18.15 -6.70 -4.31
C TYR A 127 -17.24 -7.76 -4.94
N LEU A 128 -17.73 -8.47 -5.96
CA LEU A 128 -16.94 -9.42 -6.77
C LEU A 128 -15.88 -8.71 -7.63
N VAL A 129 -16.21 -7.56 -8.21
CA VAL A 129 -15.26 -6.76 -8.99
C VAL A 129 -14.21 -6.13 -8.08
N GLN A 130 -14.59 -5.64 -6.91
CA GLN A 130 -13.65 -5.12 -5.92
C GLN A 130 -12.75 -6.21 -5.35
N SER A 131 -13.28 -7.40 -5.02
CA SER A 131 -12.44 -8.52 -4.59
C SER A 131 -11.54 -9.04 -5.71
N LEU A 132 -11.97 -8.98 -6.97
CA LEU A 132 -11.13 -9.26 -8.14
C LEU A 132 -10.00 -8.22 -8.28
N TYR A 133 -10.28 -6.93 -8.11
CA TYR A 133 -9.24 -5.88 -8.14
C TYR A 133 -8.25 -6.03 -6.99
N GLU A 134 -8.73 -6.34 -5.79
CA GLU A 134 -7.89 -6.62 -4.62
C GLU A 134 -7.04 -7.87 -4.86
N GLN A 135 -7.62 -8.96 -5.37
CA GLN A 135 -6.88 -10.17 -5.73
C GLN A 135 -5.84 -9.93 -6.82
N LEU A 136 -6.18 -9.15 -7.86
CA LEU A 136 -5.26 -8.78 -8.94
C LEU A 136 -4.13 -7.88 -8.44
N GLY A 137 -4.41 -6.94 -7.54
CA GLY A 137 -3.41 -6.09 -6.89
C GLY A 137 -2.43 -6.92 -6.06
N MET A 138 -2.95 -7.79 -5.19
CA MET A 138 -2.17 -8.72 -4.36
C MET A 138 -1.31 -9.67 -5.22
N GLU A 139 -1.84 -10.14 -6.35
CA GLU A 139 -1.11 -11.01 -7.27
C GLU A 139 0.04 -10.26 -7.98
N GLN A 140 -0.15 -9.00 -8.36
CA GLN A 140 0.92 -8.17 -8.94
C GLN A 140 2.04 -7.86 -7.94
N GLU A 141 1.69 -7.53 -6.69
CA GLU A 141 2.67 -7.32 -5.62
C GLU A 141 3.49 -8.58 -5.36
N TYR A 142 2.82 -9.73 -5.26
CA TYR A 142 3.48 -11.02 -5.08
C TYR A 142 4.41 -11.38 -6.25
N GLN A 143 4.01 -11.11 -7.49
CA GLN A 143 4.85 -11.31 -8.67
C GLN A 143 6.07 -10.39 -8.68
N ARG A 144 5.90 -9.11 -8.30
CA ARG A 144 7.01 -8.15 -8.17
C ARG A 144 8.01 -8.62 -7.12
N LEU A 145 7.54 -9.01 -5.93
CA LEU A 145 8.36 -9.56 -4.86
C LEU A 145 9.15 -10.80 -5.31
N THR A 146 8.47 -11.73 -5.97
CA THR A 146 9.06 -12.95 -6.53
C THR A 146 10.15 -12.63 -7.54
N ALA A 147 9.92 -11.68 -8.44
CA ALA A 147 10.93 -11.25 -9.43
C ALA A 147 12.18 -10.66 -8.75
N ARG A 148 12.02 -9.84 -7.70
CA ARG A 148 13.15 -9.29 -6.93
C ARG A 148 13.93 -10.37 -6.17
N ARG A 149 13.23 -11.37 -5.59
CA ARG A 149 13.86 -12.54 -4.95
C ARG A 149 14.74 -13.31 -5.95
N LEU A 150 14.24 -13.56 -7.16
CA LEU A 150 14.95 -14.30 -8.21
C LEU A 150 16.15 -13.52 -8.76
N GLU A 151 16.00 -12.21 -9.00
CA GLU A 151 17.10 -11.34 -9.43
C GLU A 151 18.24 -11.36 -8.41
N HIS A 152 17.90 -11.26 -7.13
CA HIS A 152 18.88 -11.34 -6.06
C HIS A 152 19.52 -12.72 -5.96
N LEU A 153 18.74 -13.80 -5.99
CA LEU A 153 19.28 -15.16 -5.93
C LEU A 153 20.24 -15.43 -7.10
N ALA A 154 19.96 -14.88 -8.28
CA ALA A 154 20.87 -14.92 -9.42
C ALA A 154 22.18 -14.15 -9.16
N SER A 155 22.10 -12.97 -8.54
CA SER A 155 23.27 -12.10 -8.31
C SER A 155 24.26 -12.67 -7.30
N LEU A 156 23.82 -13.59 -6.42
CA LEU A 156 24.69 -14.27 -5.46
C LEU A 156 25.69 -15.23 -6.12
N ALA A 157 25.51 -15.58 -7.41
CA ALA A 157 26.41 -16.43 -8.19
C ALA A 157 26.76 -17.76 -7.50
N LEU A 158 25.79 -18.35 -6.80
CA LEU A 158 25.98 -19.59 -6.06
C LEU A 158 26.14 -20.79 -7.02
N PRO A 159 26.92 -21.82 -6.65
CA PRO A 159 27.19 -23.00 -7.48
C PRO A 159 26.02 -24.00 -7.44
N LEU A 160 24.85 -23.60 -7.99
CA LEU A 160 23.59 -24.34 -7.83
C LEU A 160 23.31 -25.37 -8.94
N TRP A 161 24.16 -25.49 -9.96
CA TRP A 161 23.88 -26.28 -11.16
C TRP A 161 23.84 -27.79 -10.90
N SER A 162 22.89 -28.48 -11.53
CA SER A 162 22.78 -29.95 -11.52
C SER A 162 22.70 -30.59 -10.13
N ARG A 163 22.07 -29.89 -9.18
CA ARG A 163 21.93 -30.32 -7.78
C ARG A 163 20.57 -30.95 -7.49
N ARG A 164 20.50 -31.75 -6.42
CA ARG A 164 19.26 -32.21 -5.80
C ARG A 164 18.75 -31.15 -4.83
N VAL A 165 17.60 -30.56 -5.16
CA VAL A 165 17.00 -29.45 -4.41
C VAL A 165 15.73 -29.92 -3.72
N LEU A 166 15.63 -29.72 -2.40
CA LEU A 166 14.37 -29.83 -1.66
C LEU A 166 13.78 -28.43 -1.48
N GLU A 167 12.68 -28.14 -2.15
CA GLU A 167 11.96 -26.87 -2.02
C GLU A 167 10.78 -27.03 -1.06
N LEU A 168 10.84 -26.32 0.07
CA LEU A 168 9.84 -26.38 1.14
C LEU A 168 8.87 -25.20 1.01
N GLY A 169 7.58 -25.47 0.83
CA GLY A 169 6.55 -24.43 0.75
C GLY A 169 6.48 -23.71 -0.60
N ALA A 170 6.61 -24.45 -1.72
CA ALA A 170 6.71 -23.87 -3.06
C ALA A 170 5.43 -23.14 -3.55
N ARG A 171 4.30 -23.28 -2.86
CA ARG A 171 2.98 -22.81 -3.32
C ARG A 171 2.70 -23.30 -4.75
N GLN A 172 2.57 -22.39 -5.71
CA GLN A 172 2.30 -22.66 -7.12
C GLN A 172 3.58 -22.74 -7.99
N GLY A 173 4.76 -22.78 -7.36
CA GLY A 173 6.06 -23.03 -8.00
C GLY A 173 6.68 -21.83 -8.70
N ASP A 174 6.43 -20.61 -8.23
CA ASP A 174 6.93 -19.40 -8.87
C ASP A 174 8.46 -19.24 -8.76
N LEU A 175 9.10 -19.85 -7.76
CA LEU A 175 10.56 -19.83 -7.57
C LEU A 175 11.24 -21.10 -8.11
N THR A 176 10.50 -22.21 -8.23
CA THR A 176 10.99 -23.53 -8.64
C THR A 176 11.77 -23.50 -9.96
N HIS A 177 11.28 -22.72 -10.94
CA HIS A 177 11.88 -22.68 -12.28
C HIS A 177 13.35 -22.24 -12.29
N PHE A 178 13.76 -21.42 -11.30
CA PHE A 178 15.14 -20.99 -11.13
C PHE A 178 16.13 -22.15 -11.02
N PHE A 179 15.73 -23.23 -10.35
CA PHE A 179 16.54 -24.44 -10.18
C PHE A 179 16.44 -25.36 -11.38
N THR A 180 15.23 -25.53 -11.97
CA THR A 180 15.07 -26.39 -13.15
C THR A 180 15.84 -25.84 -14.35
N ASP A 181 15.91 -24.52 -14.53
CA ASP A 181 16.68 -23.86 -15.59
C ASP A 181 18.20 -24.08 -15.44
N ARG A 182 18.65 -24.53 -14.26
CA ARG A 182 20.06 -24.87 -13.94
C ARG A 182 20.30 -26.38 -13.91
N GLY A 183 19.35 -27.17 -14.41
CA GLY A 183 19.44 -28.62 -14.47
C GLY A 183 19.26 -29.32 -13.12
N CYS A 184 18.72 -28.66 -12.11
CA CYS A 184 18.49 -29.31 -10.82
C CYS A 184 17.33 -30.31 -10.86
N ASN A 185 17.43 -31.35 -10.03
CA ASN A 185 16.30 -32.22 -9.70
C ASN A 185 15.61 -31.63 -8.46
N VAL A 186 14.39 -31.14 -8.61
CA VAL A 186 13.68 -30.41 -7.56
C VAL A 186 12.56 -31.27 -6.98
N THR A 187 12.58 -31.47 -5.67
CA THR A 187 11.46 -32.07 -4.94
C THR A 187 10.76 -30.98 -4.16
N ILE A 188 9.51 -30.71 -4.53
CA ILE A 188 8.63 -29.73 -3.91
C ILE A 188 7.85 -30.38 -2.77
N VAL A 189 7.79 -29.74 -1.62
CA VAL A 189 6.87 -30.07 -0.53
C VAL A 189 5.83 -28.98 -0.38
N GLU A 190 4.56 -29.32 -0.58
CA GLU A 190 3.43 -28.40 -0.46
C GLU A 190 2.19 -29.13 0.07
N PRO A 191 1.59 -28.72 1.20
CA PRO A 191 0.44 -29.41 1.78
C PRO A 191 -0.90 -29.03 1.14
N ARG A 192 -1.04 -27.82 0.57
CA ARG A 192 -2.35 -27.36 0.06
C ARG A 192 -2.65 -27.96 -1.31
N LYS A 193 -3.77 -28.68 -1.38
CA LYS A 193 -4.23 -29.33 -2.63
C LYS A 193 -4.44 -28.34 -3.77
N SER A 194 -4.93 -27.13 -3.49
CA SER A 194 -5.13 -26.07 -4.49
C SER A 194 -3.81 -25.67 -5.16
N ASN A 195 -2.76 -25.45 -4.37
CA ASN A 195 -1.41 -25.15 -4.84
C ASN A 195 -0.83 -26.29 -5.70
N ILE A 196 -0.99 -27.54 -5.23
CA ILE A 196 -0.54 -28.74 -5.96
C ILE A 196 -1.23 -28.86 -7.33
N VAL A 197 -2.53 -28.57 -7.41
CA VAL A 197 -3.27 -28.60 -8.69
C VAL A 197 -2.68 -27.58 -9.67
N THR A 198 -2.44 -26.35 -9.22
CA THR A 198 -1.81 -25.30 -10.04
C THR A 198 -0.39 -25.69 -10.47
N LEU A 199 0.42 -26.24 -9.57
CA LEU A 199 1.76 -26.75 -9.87
C LEU A 199 1.72 -27.82 -10.98
N ARG A 200 0.86 -28.82 -10.84
CA ARG A 200 0.72 -29.90 -11.83
C ARG A 200 0.26 -29.38 -13.18
N GLN A 201 -0.64 -28.41 -13.21
CA GLN A 201 -1.07 -27.76 -14.45
C GLN A 201 0.10 -27.02 -15.12
N ARG A 202 0.89 -26.27 -14.35
CA ARG A 202 2.06 -25.54 -14.89
C ARG A 202 3.14 -26.49 -15.42
N LEU A 203 3.39 -27.60 -14.73
CA LEU A 203 4.28 -28.66 -15.21
C LEU A 203 3.77 -29.31 -16.50
N PHE A 204 2.46 -29.56 -16.60
CA PHE A 204 1.85 -30.15 -17.78
C PHE A 204 1.88 -29.22 -19.00
N LEU A 205 1.66 -27.92 -18.79
CA LEU A 205 1.64 -26.92 -19.86
C LEU A 205 3.06 -26.54 -20.36
N GLY A 206 4.12 -26.85 -19.62
CA GLY A 206 5.51 -26.75 -20.06
C GLY A 206 6.07 -25.34 -20.29
N HIS A 207 5.30 -24.28 -20.04
CA HIS A 207 5.74 -22.90 -20.30
C HIS A 207 6.71 -22.32 -19.24
N LEU A 208 6.64 -22.80 -18.00
CA LEU A 208 7.49 -22.37 -16.88
C LEU A 208 8.55 -23.41 -16.50
N PHE A 209 8.40 -24.65 -16.98
CA PHE A 209 9.24 -25.78 -16.63
C PHE A 209 9.71 -26.47 -17.91
N PRO A 210 10.88 -26.11 -18.46
CA PRO A 210 11.38 -26.70 -19.70
C PRO A 210 11.64 -28.20 -19.59
N GLU A 211 11.84 -28.74 -18.37
CA GLU A 211 12.04 -30.17 -18.10
C GLU A 211 11.20 -30.66 -16.90
N PRO A 212 9.88 -30.86 -17.06
CA PRO A 212 8.99 -31.21 -15.96
C PRO A 212 9.31 -32.56 -15.31
N GLY A 213 10.03 -33.45 -16.00
CA GLY A 213 10.50 -34.73 -15.46
C GLY A 213 11.53 -34.62 -14.34
N ARG A 214 12.12 -33.43 -14.12
CA ARG A 214 13.03 -33.16 -13.00
C ARG A 214 12.32 -32.67 -11.73
N VAL A 215 11.00 -32.49 -11.77
CA VAL A 215 10.22 -31.98 -10.64
C VAL A 215 9.37 -33.10 -10.04
N GLU A 216 9.58 -33.37 -8.76
CA GLU A 216 8.73 -34.25 -7.95
C GLU A 216 7.90 -33.40 -6.98
N ILE A 217 6.62 -33.72 -6.79
CA ILE A 217 5.74 -33.01 -5.83
C ILE A 217 5.33 -33.97 -4.71
N ARG A 218 5.53 -33.57 -3.46
CA ARG A 218 5.14 -34.27 -2.23
C ARG A 218 4.11 -33.45 -1.46
N SER A 219 2.95 -34.06 -1.21
CA SER A 219 1.86 -33.44 -0.44
C SER A 219 2.02 -33.73 1.05
N MET A 220 2.70 -32.87 1.79
CA MET A 220 3.05 -33.10 3.20
C MET A 220 3.04 -31.80 4.02
N ASP A 221 2.65 -31.87 5.29
CA ASP A 221 2.90 -30.80 6.27
C ASP A 221 4.32 -30.95 6.81
N VAL A 222 5.12 -29.90 6.63
CA VAL A 222 6.53 -29.84 7.02
C VAL A 222 6.72 -29.82 8.54
N GLU A 223 5.72 -29.39 9.32
CA GLU A 223 5.79 -29.42 10.78
C GLU A 223 5.67 -30.86 11.32
N ASP A 224 4.92 -31.71 10.60
CA ASP A 224 4.77 -33.14 10.94
C ASP A 224 5.97 -33.94 10.46
N SER A 225 6.27 -33.87 9.16
CA SER A 225 7.24 -34.77 8.52
C SER A 225 7.92 -34.14 7.31
N LEU A 226 9.13 -34.64 7.00
CA LEU A 226 9.93 -34.23 5.85
C LEU A 226 10.25 -35.46 4.99
N PRO A 227 10.47 -35.29 3.67
CA PRO A 227 10.87 -36.39 2.81
C PRO A 227 12.24 -36.94 3.21
N GLN A 228 12.38 -38.27 3.14
CA GLN A 228 13.64 -38.94 3.43
C GLN A 228 14.66 -38.76 2.30
N GLY A 229 15.93 -38.65 2.66
CA GLY A 229 17.07 -38.59 1.74
C GLY A 229 17.93 -37.35 1.96
N ASP A 230 19.13 -37.38 1.38
CA ASP A 230 20.07 -36.27 1.42
C ASP A 230 19.86 -35.34 0.22
N TRP A 231 19.91 -34.03 0.48
CA TRP A 231 19.71 -32.99 -0.51
C TRP A 231 20.94 -32.10 -0.58
N ASP A 232 21.44 -31.85 -1.79
CA ASP A 232 22.53 -30.90 -1.99
C ASP A 232 22.11 -29.53 -1.47
N ILE A 233 20.89 -29.12 -1.82
CA ILE A 233 20.32 -27.83 -1.44
C ILE A 233 18.95 -28.04 -0.80
N VAL A 234 18.72 -27.41 0.34
CA VAL A 234 17.36 -27.19 0.86
C VAL A 234 17.01 -25.72 0.68
N PHE A 235 15.90 -25.45 -0.01
CA PHE A 235 15.41 -24.12 -0.32
C PHE A 235 14.13 -23.84 0.49
N CYS A 236 14.21 -22.85 1.37
CA CYS A 236 13.17 -22.47 2.32
C CYS A 236 12.98 -20.95 2.28
N TYR A 237 12.30 -20.47 1.25
CA TYR A 237 11.98 -19.04 1.10
C TYR A 237 10.52 -18.80 1.48
N GLY A 238 10.28 -17.84 2.37
CA GLY A 238 8.93 -17.38 2.65
C GLY A 238 8.09 -18.33 3.52
N LEU A 239 8.70 -19.31 4.21
CA LEU A 239 7.99 -20.37 4.94
C LEU A 239 8.11 -20.27 6.47
N LEU A 240 9.31 -20.03 6.99
CA LEU A 240 9.61 -20.24 8.42
C LEU A 240 8.69 -19.46 9.37
N TYR A 241 8.32 -18.23 9.02
CA TYR A 241 7.45 -17.37 9.84
C TYR A 241 5.96 -17.74 9.79
N HIS A 242 5.57 -18.73 9.00
CA HIS A 242 4.21 -19.29 8.97
C HIS A 242 4.08 -20.56 9.82
N LEU A 243 5.16 -21.01 10.45
CA LEU A 243 5.20 -22.23 11.25
C LEU A 243 4.88 -21.93 12.72
N GLN A 244 4.28 -22.90 13.39
CA GLN A 244 4.04 -22.83 14.82
C GLN A 244 5.32 -23.12 15.62
N GLU A 245 6.13 -24.08 15.17
CA GLU A 245 7.40 -24.49 15.81
C GLU A 245 8.62 -24.28 14.87
N PRO A 246 8.97 -23.04 14.49
CA PRO A 246 10.04 -22.77 13.53
C PRO A 246 11.43 -23.26 13.97
N GLU A 247 11.73 -23.22 15.27
CA GLU A 247 13.01 -23.72 15.80
C GLU A 247 13.15 -25.23 15.58
N ARG A 248 12.12 -25.98 15.97
CA ARG A 248 12.06 -27.43 15.83
C ARG A 248 12.07 -27.85 14.36
N PHE A 249 11.42 -27.08 13.50
CA PHE A 249 11.47 -27.30 12.06
C PHE A 249 12.90 -27.19 11.52
N LEU A 250 13.67 -26.17 11.91
CA LEU A 250 15.07 -26.04 11.49
C LEU A 250 15.96 -27.19 12.01
N GLU A 251 15.72 -27.67 13.23
CA GLU A 251 16.40 -28.85 13.77
C GLU A 251 16.12 -30.12 12.95
N LYS A 252 14.90 -30.29 12.43
CA LYS A 252 14.53 -31.40 11.53
C LYS A 252 15.11 -31.25 10.13
N VAL A 253 15.23 -30.02 9.62
CA VAL A 253 15.75 -29.74 8.27
C VAL A 253 17.27 -29.88 8.21
N ALA A 254 17.99 -29.46 9.24
CA ALA A 254 19.46 -29.41 9.19
C ALA A 254 20.15 -30.74 8.80
N PRO A 255 19.73 -31.92 9.30
CA PRO A 255 20.30 -33.20 8.89
C PRO A 255 20.09 -33.57 7.43
N LEU A 256 19.13 -32.95 6.73
CA LEU A 256 18.82 -33.23 5.33
C LEU A 256 19.71 -32.45 4.34
N VAL A 257 20.45 -31.45 4.84
CA VAL A 257 21.26 -30.54 4.04
C VAL A 257 22.68 -31.08 3.93
N SER A 258 23.11 -31.43 2.72
CA SER A 258 24.48 -31.88 2.47
C SER A 258 25.43 -30.75 2.06
N GLU A 259 24.97 -29.73 1.32
CA GLU A 259 25.80 -28.59 0.92
C GLU A 259 25.26 -27.24 1.41
N LEU A 260 24.02 -26.87 1.08
CA LEU A 260 23.51 -25.51 1.30
C LEU A 260 22.05 -25.46 1.77
N LEU A 261 21.81 -24.73 2.86
CA LEU A 261 20.48 -24.24 3.22
C LEU A 261 20.31 -22.81 2.73
N LEU A 262 19.34 -22.58 1.85
CA LEU A 262 18.91 -21.25 1.42
C LEU A 262 17.63 -20.87 2.18
N LEU A 263 17.78 -19.99 3.17
CA LEU A 263 16.69 -19.55 4.04
C LEU A 263 16.36 -18.08 3.81
N GLU A 264 15.08 -17.78 3.58
CA GLU A 264 14.53 -16.43 3.61
C GLU A 264 13.26 -16.43 4.47
N THR A 265 13.17 -15.46 5.38
CA THR A 265 12.08 -15.39 6.35
C THR A 265 11.87 -13.97 6.84
N VAL A 266 10.63 -13.68 7.23
CA VAL A 266 10.30 -12.53 8.05
C VAL A 266 10.79 -12.77 9.48
N VAL A 267 11.16 -11.68 10.14
CA VAL A 267 11.77 -11.64 11.45
C VAL A 267 11.20 -10.45 12.22
N SER A 268 11.25 -10.53 13.54
CA SER A 268 10.70 -9.50 14.42
C SER A 268 11.74 -8.96 15.40
N ALA A 269 11.51 -7.78 15.95
CA ALA A 269 12.34 -7.22 17.02
C ALA A 269 12.23 -8.02 18.33
N PHE A 270 11.11 -8.73 18.52
CA PHE A 270 10.83 -9.57 19.69
C PHE A 270 10.24 -10.90 19.24
N VAL A 271 10.50 -11.97 20.00
CA VAL A 271 9.80 -13.23 19.79
C VAL A 271 8.33 -13.02 20.11
N ARG A 272 7.45 -13.36 19.18
CA ARG A 272 6.01 -13.25 19.36
C ARG A 272 5.29 -14.42 18.69
N ASP A 273 4.22 -14.85 19.34
CA ASP A 273 3.29 -15.82 18.79
C ASP A 273 2.01 -15.07 18.38
N ALA A 274 1.39 -15.48 17.27
CA ALA A 274 0.14 -14.89 16.78
C ALA A 274 -0.82 -16.01 16.35
N ASP A 275 -2.11 -15.82 16.65
CA ASP A 275 -3.15 -16.65 16.04
C ASP A 275 -3.40 -16.13 14.61
N GLU A 276 -3.26 -17.02 13.63
CA GLU A 276 -3.48 -16.73 12.21
C GLU A 276 -4.50 -17.76 11.68
N PRO A 277 -5.81 -17.42 11.63
CA PRO A 277 -6.86 -18.39 11.34
C PRO A 277 -6.62 -19.07 9.97
N PRO A 278 -6.75 -20.41 9.84
CA PRO A 278 -6.36 -21.19 8.66
C PRO A 278 -7.32 -21.02 7.48
N GLU A 279 -7.52 -19.78 7.04
CA GLU A 279 -8.31 -19.41 5.86
C GLU A 279 -7.46 -19.44 4.59
N PRO A 280 -8.05 -19.50 3.38
CA PRO A 280 -7.30 -19.50 2.11
C PRO A 280 -6.39 -18.27 1.90
N ALA A 281 -6.69 -17.16 2.58
CA ALA A 281 -5.89 -15.94 2.60
C ALA A 281 -4.76 -15.97 3.66
N SER A 282 -4.86 -16.87 4.65
CA SER A 282 -3.82 -17.11 5.65
C SER A 282 -2.80 -18.13 5.14
N MET A 283 -1.54 -17.88 5.44
CA MET A 283 -0.44 -18.72 4.96
C MET A 283 -0.04 -19.79 6.00
N SER A 284 -0.51 -19.68 7.25
CA SER A 284 -0.42 -20.71 8.29
C SER A 284 -1.37 -21.90 8.06
N LEU A 285 -0.97 -23.10 8.48
CA LEU A 285 -1.81 -24.32 8.46
C LEU A 285 -2.43 -24.65 9.81
N ARG A 286 -1.78 -24.26 10.92
CA ARG A 286 -2.14 -24.68 12.28
C ARG A 286 -2.96 -23.66 13.05
N GLY A 287 -3.28 -22.53 12.42
CA GLY A 287 -4.00 -21.44 13.10
C GLY A 287 -3.10 -20.57 13.97
N ARG A 288 -1.79 -20.87 14.03
CA ARG A 288 -0.81 -20.21 14.88
C ARG A 288 0.53 -20.10 14.18
N VAL A 289 1.22 -19.00 14.43
CA VAL A 289 2.55 -18.72 13.89
C VAL A 289 3.45 -18.14 14.96
N ARG A 290 4.75 -18.39 14.83
CA ARG A 290 5.79 -17.84 15.70
C ARG A 290 6.80 -17.03 14.89
N PHE A 291 6.96 -15.77 15.26
CA PHE A 291 7.97 -14.89 14.69
C PHE A 291 9.20 -14.86 15.60
N LEU A 292 10.37 -15.14 15.03
CA LEU A 292 11.64 -15.13 15.75
C LEU A 292 12.43 -13.84 15.49
N ARG A 293 13.33 -13.53 16.43
CA ARG A 293 14.33 -12.48 16.22
C ARG A 293 15.43 -12.97 15.29
N ARG A 294 16.04 -12.05 14.54
CA ARG A 294 17.19 -12.38 13.68
C ARG A 294 18.33 -12.99 14.46
N GLU A 295 18.64 -12.48 15.66
CA GLU A 295 19.73 -13.00 16.49
C GLU A 295 19.46 -14.44 16.94
N ASP A 296 18.20 -14.77 17.22
CA ASP A 296 17.80 -16.11 17.65
C ASP A 296 17.89 -17.11 16.50
N ILE A 297 17.43 -16.73 15.31
CA ILE A 297 17.60 -17.54 14.08
C ILE A 297 19.09 -17.75 13.81
N PHE A 298 19.91 -16.69 13.87
CA PHE A 298 21.34 -16.81 13.64
C PHE A 298 22.05 -17.69 14.67
N ARG A 299 21.63 -17.63 15.94
CA ARG A 299 22.17 -18.48 17.00
C ARG A 299 21.81 -19.94 16.75
N LEU A 300 20.56 -20.22 16.39
CA LEU A 300 20.09 -21.56 16.07
C LEU A 300 20.84 -22.14 14.85
N LEU A 301 20.93 -21.38 13.75
CA LEU A 301 21.65 -21.81 12.55
C LEU A 301 23.14 -22.07 12.82
N LYS A 302 23.81 -21.25 13.63
CA LYS A 302 25.21 -21.50 14.05
C LYS A 302 25.37 -22.72 14.94
N GLY A 303 24.32 -23.16 15.63
CA GLY A 303 24.31 -24.41 16.37
C GLY A 303 24.08 -25.64 15.48
N LEU A 304 23.35 -25.46 14.38
CA LEU A 304 22.99 -26.54 13.45
C LEU A 304 23.97 -26.72 12.29
N PHE A 305 24.67 -25.66 11.88
CA PHE A 305 25.58 -25.66 10.74
C PHE A 305 26.96 -25.12 11.12
N PRO A 306 28.04 -25.62 10.49
CA PRO A 306 29.40 -25.12 10.73
C PRO A 306 29.56 -23.65 10.33
N TYR A 307 28.76 -23.20 9.35
CA TYR A 307 28.78 -21.84 8.84
C TYR A 307 27.36 -21.31 8.61
N ALA A 308 27.12 -20.06 8.99
CA ALA A 308 25.87 -19.35 8.73
C ALA A 308 26.20 -17.92 8.28
N TYR A 309 25.71 -17.54 7.10
CA TYR A 309 26.03 -16.28 6.42
C TYR A 309 24.78 -15.46 6.12
N VAL A 310 24.97 -14.15 5.96
CA VAL A 310 23.97 -13.24 5.36
C VAL A 310 24.57 -12.74 4.05
N PRO A 311 23.80 -12.71 2.94
CA PRO A 311 24.23 -12.01 1.73
C PRO A 311 24.57 -10.54 2.00
N ALA A 312 25.59 -10.01 1.30
CA ALA A 312 26.01 -8.61 1.45
C ALA A 312 24.96 -7.62 0.93
N THR A 313 24.19 -8.03 -0.07
CA THR A 313 23.04 -7.32 -0.62
C THR A 313 21.76 -8.05 -0.26
N GLN A 314 20.60 -7.45 -0.54
CA GLN A 314 19.29 -8.09 -0.40
C GLN A 314 18.47 -7.83 -1.66
N PRO A 315 17.33 -8.53 -1.86
CA PRO A 315 16.40 -8.20 -2.93
C PRO A 315 16.03 -6.71 -2.92
N ASN A 316 16.08 -6.07 -4.09
CA ASN A 316 15.73 -4.65 -4.23
C ASN A 316 14.21 -4.46 -4.15
N HIS A 317 13.67 -4.49 -2.94
CA HIS A 317 12.25 -4.42 -2.62
C HIS A 317 12.07 -3.89 -1.19
N GLU A 318 11.01 -3.12 -0.93
CA GLU A 318 10.74 -2.49 0.37
C GLU A 318 10.59 -3.48 1.55
N GLN A 319 10.37 -4.76 1.28
CA GLN A 319 10.29 -5.81 2.31
C GLN A 319 11.66 -6.33 2.77
N PHE A 320 12.76 -5.92 2.13
CA PHE A 320 14.10 -6.50 2.31
C PHE A 320 15.14 -5.50 2.82
N GLU A 321 14.70 -4.52 3.62
CA GLU A 321 15.58 -3.49 4.19
C GLU A 321 16.69 -4.08 5.07
N THR A 322 17.96 -3.87 4.66
CA THR A 322 19.17 -4.35 5.36
C THR A 322 19.52 -3.52 6.58
N GLU A 323 19.12 -2.26 6.56
CA GLU A 323 19.35 -1.33 7.66
C GLU A 323 18.23 -1.48 8.68
N TRP A 324 18.40 -2.45 9.57
CA TRP A 324 17.53 -2.60 10.73
C TRP A 324 17.70 -1.44 11.70
N ALA A 325 18.92 -0.87 11.69
CA ALA A 325 19.22 0.44 12.25
C ALA A 325 18.62 1.59 11.44
N HIS A 326 17.76 1.34 10.43
CA HIS A 326 16.86 2.30 9.79
C HIS A 326 15.37 2.01 10.00
N GLN A 327 15.04 1.20 11.02
CA GLN A 327 14.02 1.63 11.99
C GLN A 327 14.54 2.85 12.80
N SER A 328 15.00 3.87 12.10
CA SER A 328 15.76 4.99 12.64
C SER A 328 15.53 6.23 11.79
N GLY A 329 14.39 6.30 11.14
CA GLY A 329 13.51 7.43 11.37
C GLY A 329 12.58 7.06 12.52
N LEU A 330 12.83 7.58 13.73
CA LEU A 330 11.83 7.64 14.79
C LEU A 330 11.08 6.34 15.19
N ALA A 331 11.62 5.17 14.82
CA ALA A 331 10.83 3.95 14.81
C ALA A 331 10.56 3.44 16.22
N ARG A 332 9.27 3.44 16.57
CA ARG A 332 8.74 2.88 17.80
C ARG A 332 9.36 3.42 19.09
N ARG A 333 9.99 4.61 19.07
CA ARG A 333 10.39 5.29 20.33
C ARG A 333 9.15 5.63 21.16
N ASP A 334 8.00 5.79 20.52
CA ASP A 334 6.67 5.86 21.13
C ASP A 334 6.25 4.59 21.88
N ALA A 335 6.85 3.42 21.63
CA ALA A 335 6.55 2.19 22.38
C ALA A 335 6.86 2.31 23.87
N ILE A 336 7.68 3.28 24.28
CA ILE A 336 7.85 3.62 25.70
C ILE A 336 6.53 4.03 26.36
N LEU A 337 5.62 4.66 25.60
CA LEU A 337 4.32 5.11 26.08
C LEU A 337 3.40 3.93 26.41
N GLU A 338 3.61 2.77 25.80
CA GLU A 338 2.93 1.50 26.14
C GLU A 338 3.51 0.84 27.40
N GLN A 339 4.65 1.32 27.90
CA GLN A 339 5.43 0.69 28.97
C GLN A 339 5.60 1.61 30.19
N LEU A 340 4.81 2.67 30.30
CA LEU A 340 4.95 3.69 31.34
C LEU A 340 4.72 3.17 32.77
N ASP A 341 4.03 2.04 32.94
CA ASP A 341 3.78 1.37 34.22
C ASP A 341 4.66 0.12 34.47
N ARG A 342 5.56 -0.27 33.55
CA ARG A 342 6.39 -1.48 33.72
C ARG A 342 7.49 -1.31 34.78
N ASP A 343 8.16 -2.38 35.17
CA ASP A 343 9.27 -2.26 36.12
C ASP A 343 10.40 -1.35 35.60
N PRO A 344 11.07 -0.58 36.47
CA PRO A 344 12.18 0.28 36.08
C PRO A 344 13.39 -0.54 35.61
N ILE A 345 14.25 0.08 34.79
CA ILE A 345 15.49 -0.56 34.32
C ILE A 345 16.43 -0.82 35.50
N ILE A 346 16.84 -2.07 35.67
CA ILE A 346 17.79 -2.48 36.71
C ILE A 346 19.22 -2.41 36.16
N ALA A 347 20.02 -1.47 36.66
CA ALA A 347 21.36 -1.21 36.12
C ALA A 347 22.34 -2.40 36.23
N HIS A 348 22.27 -3.18 37.31
CA HIS A 348 23.21 -4.28 37.58
C HIS A 348 22.90 -5.56 36.78
N THR A 349 21.75 -5.65 36.13
CA THR A 349 21.38 -6.79 35.27
C THR A 349 21.76 -6.57 33.80
N ASN A 350 22.28 -5.39 33.43
CA ASN A 350 22.69 -5.07 32.05
C ASN A 350 24.05 -5.69 31.70
N LYS A 351 24.12 -7.03 31.69
CA LYS A 351 25.30 -7.79 31.27
C LYS A 351 25.60 -7.66 29.76
N ASP A 352 24.62 -7.20 28.98
CA ASP A 352 24.62 -7.22 27.51
C ASP A 352 24.97 -5.86 26.84
N LYS A 353 25.45 -4.86 27.59
CA LYS A 353 25.79 -3.51 27.08
C LYS A 353 24.64 -2.86 26.29
N ILE A 354 23.40 -3.09 26.71
CA ILE A 354 22.23 -2.50 26.05
C ILE A 354 22.30 -0.98 26.23
N LYS A 355 22.24 -0.25 25.11
CA LYS A 355 22.15 1.21 25.09
C LYS A 355 20.68 1.61 25.22
N TYR A 356 20.41 2.51 26.15
CA TYR A 356 19.07 3.09 26.35
C TYR A 356 19.06 4.53 25.86
N TYR A 357 17.94 4.92 25.25
CA TYR A 357 17.66 6.32 25.03
C TYR A 357 17.38 7.02 26.36
N HIS A 358 17.63 8.33 26.42
CA HIS A 358 17.53 9.07 27.67
C HIS A 358 16.11 9.05 28.23
N GLU A 359 15.07 9.11 27.39
CA GLU A 359 13.68 9.02 27.84
C GLU A 359 13.35 7.70 28.55
N GLN A 360 14.01 6.60 28.20
CA GLN A 360 13.83 5.28 28.85
C GLN A 360 14.43 5.28 30.26
N LEU A 361 15.60 5.89 30.39
CA LEU A 361 16.23 6.11 31.69
C LEU A 361 15.39 7.07 32.52
N PHE A 362 15.02 8.22 31.96
CA PHE A 362 14.17 9.22 32.59
C PHE A 362 12.89 8.57 33.13
N ARG A 363 12.14 7.83 32.30
CA ARG A 363 10.95 7.06 32.68
C ARG A 363 11.20 6.18 33.90
N SER A 364 12.31 5.43 33.91
CA SER A 364 12.65 4.53 35.02
C SER A 364 12.95 5.28 36.32
N HIS A 365 13.71 6.38 36.26
CA HIS A 365 14.00 7.22 37.41
C HIS A 365 12.72 7.84 37.98
N GLN A 366 11.85 8.38 37.10
CA GLN A 366 10.59 9.01 37.51
C GLN A 366 9.62 8.01 38.13
N MET A 367 9.50 6.80 37.57
CA MET A 367 8.68 5.73 38.16
C MET A 367 9.13 5.39 39.58
N LEU A 368 10.44 5.14 39.75
CA LEU A 368 11.00 4.77 41.05
C LEU A 368 10.83 5.89 42.10
N LEU A 369 11.09 7.13 41.70
CA LEU A 369 10.88 8.30 42.56
C LEU A 369 9.42 8.42 42.96
N MET A 370 8.49 8.30 42.00
CA MET A 370 7.04 8.38 42.24
C MET A 370 6.57 7.32 43.25
N ASP A 371 6.96 6.06 43.08
CA ASP A 371 6.53 4.98 43.97
C ASP A 371 7.14 5.11 45.37
N THR A 372 8.42 5.45 45.45
CA THR A 372 9.11 5.65 46.74
C THR A 372 8.51 6.84 47.48
N ALA A 373 8.34 7.99 46.79
CA ALA A 373 7.74 9.19 47.36
C ALA A 373 6.28 8.97 47.80
N THR A 374 5.51 8.19 47.03
CA THR A 374 4.13 7.82 47.41
C THR A 374 4.14 7.04 48.72
N SER A 375 4.99 6.00 48.83
CA SER A 375 5.06 5.17 50.03
C SER A 375 5.51 5.96 51.26
N GLU A 376 6.53 6.81 51.11
CA GLU A 376 7.03 7.62 52.22
C GLU A 376 5.99 8.66 52.65
N PHE A 377 5.36 9.35 51.70
CA PHE A 377 4.36 10.36 52.03
C PHE A 377 3.20 9.79 52.84
N LEU A 378 2.72 8.60 52.46
CA LEU A 378 1.66 7.91 53.20
C LEU A 378 2.14 7.48 54.60
N PHE A 379 3.37 6.97 54.72
CA PHE A 379 3.96 6.60 56.01
C PHE A 379 4.11 7.82 56.92
N LEU A 380 4.66 8.93 56.43
CA LEU A 380 4.84 10.15 57.22
C LEU A 380 3.50 10.69 57.70
N ASN A 381 2.48 10.66 56.84
CA ASN A 381 1.14 11.10 57.20
C ASN A 381 0.50 10.21 58.27
N ASP A 382 0.66 8.90 58.19
CA ASP A 382 0.07 7.95 59.16
C ASP A 382 0.85 7.92 60.48
N PHE A 383 2.18 7.89 60.43
CA PHE A 383 3.04 7.80 61.60
C PHE A 383 3.07 9.09 62.43
N PHE A 384 3.09 10.25 61.77
CA PHE A 384 3.17 11.56 62.43
C PHE A 384 1.84 12.33 62.48
N ASP A 385 0.73 11.75 61.99
CA ASP A 385 -0.60 12.40 61.88
C ASP A 385 -0.52 13.80 61.23
N THR A 386 0.17 13.91 60.08
CA THR A 386 0.38 15.21 59.42
C THR A 386 -0.86 15.72 58.70
N LYS A 387 -1.96 14.96 58.66
CA LYS A 387 -3.25 15.33 58.02
C LYS A 387 -3.12 15.81 56.58
N GLY A 388 -2.14 15.26 55.86
CA GLY A 388 -1.86 15.55 54.45
C GLY A 388 -0.92 16.75 54.23
N GLU A 389 -0.34 17.32 55.29
CA GLU A 389 0.65 18.39 55.15
C GLU A 389 1.95 17.86 54.52
N ILE A 390 2.46 18.60 53.52
CA ILE A 390 3.65 18.23 52.75
C ILE A 390 4.98 18.65 53.42
N GLY A 391 4.95 19.44 54.49
CA GLY A 391 6.14 20.05 55.08
C GLY A 391 7.20 19.02 55.46
N LEU A 392 6.81 17.99 56.21
CA LEU A 392 7.71 16.91 56.63
C LEU A 392 8.25 16.11 55.43
N PHE A 393 7.43 15.89 54.41
CA PHE A 393 7.88 15.24 53.18
C PHE A 393 8.94 16.07 52.44
N VAL A 394 8.78 17.40 52.37
CA VAL A 394 9.77 18.29 51.74
C VAL A 394 11.09 18.26 52.50
N GLU A 395 11.08 18.16 53.83
CA GLU A 395 12.30 18.00 54.63
C GLU A 395 13.05 16.71 54.31
N VAL A 396 12.33 15.60 54.07
CA VAL A 396 12.91 14.28 53.76
C VAL A 396 13.34 14.18 52.28
N PHE A 397 12.46 14.54 51.35
CA PHE A 397 12.64 14.30 49.91
C PHE A 397 13.12 15.52 49.11
N GLY A 398 13.13 16.73 49.68
CA GLY A 398 13.43 17.97 48.95
C GLY A 398 14.80 17.98 48.27
N LYS A 399 15.83 17.43 48.91
CA LYS A 399 17.17 17.29 48.29
C LYS A 399 17.18 16.27 47.16
N THR A 400 16.40 15.20 47.27
CA THR A 400 16.28 14.14 46.26
C THR A 400 15.56 14.67 45.02
N THR A 401 14.45 15.38 45.19
CA THR A 401 13.72 15.98 44.06
C THR A 401 14.58 17.05 43.38
N GLN A 402 15.29 17.90 44.14
CA GLN A 402 16.22 18.88 43.58
C GLN A 402 17.35 18.23 42.76
N TYR A 403 17.94 17.14 43.24
CA TYR A 403 18.97 16.42 42.49
C TYR A 403 18.48 15.99 41.09
N PHE A 404 17.26 15.48 40.99
CA PHE A 404 16.70 15.09 39.68
C PHE A 404 16.40 16.30 38.78
N LEU A 405 16.02 17.44 39.34
CA LEU A 405 15.86 18.68 38.57
C LEU A 405 17.21 19.16 38.00
N ASP A 406 18.25 19.22 38.84
CA ASP A 406 19.60 19.64 38.44
C ASP A 406 20.18 18.69 37.38
N ALA A 407 19.98 17.37 37.56
CA ALA A 407 20.43 16.37 36.60
C ALA A 407 19.73 16.50 35.24
N LEU A 408 18.41 16.77 35.25
CA LEU A 408 17.68 17.04 34.01
C LEU A 408 18.18 18.32 33.35
N GLU A 409 18.31 19.42 34.09
CA GLU A 409 18.81 20.70 33.55
C GLU A 409 20.19 20.55 32.90
N GLY A 410 21.10 19.82 33.56
CA GLY A 410 22.42 19.49 33.01
C GLY A 410 22.35 18.70 31.70
N PHE A 411 21.44 17.72 31.59
CA PHE A 411 21.20 16.99 30.34
C PHE A 411 20.61 17.88 29.24
N LEU A 412 19.63 18.72 29.59
CA LEU A 412 18.90 19.57 28.66
C LEU A 412 19.82 20.58 27.97
N GLY A 413 20.86 21.07 28.66
CA GLY A 413 21.83 22.03 28.10
C GLY A 413 22.38 21.65 26.72
N ASN A 414 22.56 20.34 26.45
CA ASN A 414 23.12 19.84 25.18
C ASN A 414 22.19 18.90 24.40
N CYS A 415 20.92 18.76 24.81
CA CYS A 415 19.97 17.87 24.13
C CYS A 415 19.33 18.52 22.90
N TRP A 416 19.58 17.98 21.70
CA TRP A 416 19.00 18.42 20.43
C TRP A 416 17.91 17.48 19.88
N ASP A 417 17.51 16.48 20.68
CA ASP A 417 16.52 15.48 20.29
C ASP A 417 15.11 15.93 20.66
N SER A 418 14.43 16.58 19.72
CA SER A 418 13.07 17.09 19.92
C SER A 418 12.05 16.00 20.25
N VAL A 419 12.27 14.77 19.77
CA VAL A 419 11.32 13.67 19.97
C VAL A 419 11.54 13.07 21.35
N GLY A 420 12.80 12.84 21.75
CA GLY A 420 13.11 12.43 23.12
C GLY A 420 12.59 13.43 24.16
N LEU A 421 12.72 14.73 23.88
CA LEU A 421 12.15 15.80 24.72
C LEU A 421 10.62 15.71 24.81
N LEU A 422 9.93 15.54 23.69
CA LEU A 422 8.47 15.41 23.68
C LEU A 422 8.00 14.12 24.39
N LEU A 423 8.71 13.00 24.22
CA LEU A 423 8.44 11.77 24.96
C LEU A 423 8.57 11.98 26.47
N MET A 424 9.61 12.68 26.93
CA MET A 424 9.76 13.02 28.36
C MET A 424 8.62 13.90 28.86
N VAL A 425 8.11 14.85 28.06
CA VAL A 425 6.89 15.61 28.40
C VAL A 425 5.69 14.68 28.58
N ARG A 426 5.48 13.75 27.65
CA ARG A 426 4.37 12.77 27.71
C ARG A 426 4.49 11.83 28.91
N ILE A 427 5.70 11.44 29.29
CA ILE A 427 5.98 10.67 30.51
C ILE A 427 5.56 11.47 31.75
N VAL A 428 5.93 12.75 31.83
CA VAL A 428 5.53 13.62 32.96
C VAL A 428 4.02 13.81 33.01
N ASP A 429 3.35 14.03 31.88
CA ASP A 429 1.89 14.11 31.81
C ASP A 429 1.20 12.85 32.34
N PHE A 430 1.72 11.67 31.95
CA PHE A 430 1.23 10.39 32.43
C PHE A 430 1.39 10.24 33.95
N TYR A 431 2.58 10.52 34.49
CA TYR A 431 2.83 10.41 35.92
C TYR A 431 2.06 11.43 36.75
N ARG A 432 1.78 12.63 36.21
CA ARG A 432 0.86 13.57 36.84
C ARG A 432 -0.55 12.97 36.97
N LYS A 433 -1.10 12.42 35.89
CA LYS A 433 -2.41 11.74 35.94
C LYS A 433 -2.40 10.58 36.93
N ARG A 434 -1.30 9.83 37.01
CA ARG A 434 -1.13 8.73 37.96
C ARG A 434 -1.14 9.20 39.42
N MET A 435 -0.42 10.28 39.75
CA MET A 435 -0.42 10.86 41.10
C MET A 435 -1.79 11.41 41.49
N GLN A 436 -2.50 12.05 40.56
CA GLN A 436 -3.88 12.48 40.75
C GLN A 436 -4.83 11.31 41.05
N GLN A 437 -4.70 10.19 40.32
CA GLN A 437 -5.46 8.97 40.60
C GLN A 437 -5.15 8.39 41.99
N ARG A 438 -3.89 8.47 42.44
CA ARG A 438 -3.47 8.07 43.79
C ARG A 438 -3.96 9.04 44.88
N LYS A 439 -4.45 10.22 44.52
CA LYS A 439 -4.81 11.32 45.44
C LYS A 439 -3.63 11.76 46.32
N VAL A 440 -2.43 11.75 45.76
CA VAL A 440 -1.20 12.17 46.43
C VAL A 440 -0.63 13.39 45.70
N SER A 441 -0.44 14.50 46.43
CA SER A 441 0.01 15.79 45.88
C SER A 441 1.47 16.14 46.20
N CYS A 442 2.21 15.25 46.87
CA CYS A 442 3.56 15.55 47.38
C CYS A 442 4.61 15.84 46.28
N LEU A 443 4.34 15.44 45.03
CA LEU A 443 5.22 15.68 43.87
C LEU A 443 4.67 16.71 42.87
N ASP A 444 3.55 17.39 43.16
CA ASP A 444 2.93 18.29 42.18
C ASP A 444 3.88 19.41 41.74
N SER A 445 4.53 20.09 42.70
CA SER A 445 5.51 21.15 42.43
C SER A 445 6.73 20.64 41.63
N TYR A 446 7.16 19.41 41.89
CA TYR A 446 8.26 18.77 41.18
C TYR A 446 7.89 18.45 39.73
N LEU A 447 6.72 17.85 39.50
CA LEU A 447 6.23 17.52 38.16
C LEU A 447 6.00 18.79 37.32
N ASP A 448 5.53 19.87 37.93
CA ASP A 448 5.39 21.17 37.27
C ASP A 448 6.75 21.79 36.91
N ALA A 449 7.74 21.69 37.80
CA ALA A 449 9.11 22.12 37.50
C ALA A 449 9.71 21.34 36.31
N LEU A 450 9.49 20.02 36.22
CA LEU A 450 9.94 19.22 35.07
C LEU A 450 9.33 19.74 33.75
N GLN A 451 8.06 20.12 33.74
CA GLN A 451 7.42 20.67 32.54
C GLN A 451 7.97 22.05 32.17
N LEU A 452 8.24 22.90 33.16
CA LEU A 452 8.85 24.22 32.96
C LEU A 452 10.29 24.13 32.45
N LEU A 453 10.98 23.01 32.63
CA LEU A 453 12.30 22.75 32.02
C LEU A 453 12.18 22.18 30.60
N LEU A 454 11.29 21.19 30.39
CA LEU A 454 11.20 20.44 29.14
C LEU A 454 10.61 21.25 27.99
N TRP A 455 9.50 21.97 28.22
CA TRP A 455 8.78 22.69 27.15
C TRP A 455 9.62 23.82 26.53
N PRO A 456 10.25 24.73 27.31
CA PRO A 456 11.11 25.75 26.74
C PRO A 456 12.30 25.16 25.98
N ARG A 457 12.89 24.06 26.47
CA ARG A 457 14.00 23.41 25.77
C ARG A 457 13.56 22.83 24.43
N LEU A 458 12.42 22.13 24.40
CA LEU A 458 11.83 21.62 23.17
C LEU A 458 11.60 22.74 22.16
N ARG A 459 11.07 23.89 22.61
CA ARG A 459 10.86 25.05 21.75
C ARG A 459 12.17 25.54 21.10
N VAL A 460 13.24 25.68 21.89
CA VAL A 460 14.56 26.08 21.38
C VAL A 460 15.07 25.12 20.29
N VAL A 461 14.90 23.81 20.48
CA VAL A 461 15.32 22.81 19.48
C VAL A 461 14.49 22.92 18.19
N LEU A 462 13.18 23.10 18.29
CA LEU A 462 12.30 23.28 17.12
C LEU A 462 12.63 24.58 16.37
N ASP A 463 12.87 25.67 17.09
CA ASP A 463 13.27 26.94 16.48
C ASP A 463 14.64 26.82 15.76
N ALA A 464 15.58 26.05 16.33
CA ALA A 464 16.85 25.75 15.68
C ALA A 464 16.67 24.94 14.38
N ASN A 465 15.71 24.00 14.33
CA ASN A 465 15.38 23.25 13.11
C ASN A 465 14.83 24.16 12.00
N ILE A 466 13.96 25.13 12.36
CA ILE A 466 13.44 26.15 11.43
C ILE A 466 14.61 26.96 10.85
N VAL A 467 15.51 27.45 11.71
CA VAL A 467 16.71 28.20 11.30
C VAL A 467 17.62 27.35 10.42
N SER A 468 17.75 26.04 10.69
CA SER A 468 18.54 25.12 9.87
C SER A 468 18.00 25.01 8.44
N LEU A 469 16.67 24.91 8.26
CA LEU A 469 16.04 24.90 6.94
C LEU A 469 16.27 26.22 6.19
N ARG A 470 16.09 27.35 6.89
CA ARG A 470 16.34 28.69 6.32
C ARG A 470 17.80 28.88 5.91
N LYS A 471 18.74 28.39 6.72
CA LYS A 471 20.18 28.42 6.40
C LYS A 471 20.50 27.55 5.19
N ALA A 472 19.91 26.36 5.09
CA ALA A 472 20.08 25.50 3.92
C ALA A 472 19.60 26.18 2.62
N TYR A 473 18.50 26.93 2.70
CA TYR A 473 18.03 27.77 1.59
C TYR A 473 19.03 28.88 1.26
N GLN A 474 19.49 29.66 2.25
CA GLN A 474 20.46 30.75 2.06
C GLN A 474 21.82 30.26 1.51
N GLN A 475 22.22 29.04 1.86
CA GLN A 475 23.43 28.40 1.37
C GLN A 475 23.27 27.77 -0.02
N ASN A 476 22.12 27.96 -0.67
CA ASN A 476 21.81 27.45 -2.00
C ASN A 476 22.00 25.92 -2.10
N LEU A 477 21.52 25.17 -1.10
CA LEU A 477 21.59 23.70 -1.08
C LEU A 477 21.16 23.14 -2.45
N GLN A 478 22.02 22.30 -3.04
CA GLN A 478 21.85 21.88 -4.43
C GLN A 478 20.71 20.87 -4.58
N PRO A 479 19.93 20.95 -5.66
CA PRO A 479 18.96 19.91 -5.96
C PRO A 479 19.67 18.58 -6.29
N PRO A 480 18.97 17.44 -6.17
CA PRO A 480 19.52 16.16 -6.62
C PRO A 480 19.74 16.16 -8.14
N THR A 481 20.67 15.34 -8.61
CA THR A 481 20.98 15.19 -10.04
C THR A 481 19.89 14.43 -10.83
N ASN A 482 18.87 13.92 -10.14
CA ASN A 482 17.74 13.19 -10.69
C ASN A 482 16.43 13.72 -10.09
N ASN A 483 15.30 13.27 -10.62
CA ASN A 483 13.97 13.71 -10.17
C ASN A 483 13.54 13.09 -8.82
N ASN A 484 14.41 12.38 -8.11
CA ASN A 484 14.05 11.71 -6.86
C ASN A 484 13.84 12.70 -5.71
N PRO A 485 13.11 12.30 -4.66
CA PRO A 485 12.99 13.11 -3.45
C PRO A 485 14.36 13.44 -2.85
N HIS A 486 14.50 14.66 -2.34
CA HIS A 486 15.73 15.08 -1.66
C HIS A 486 15.79 14.48 -0.24
N LEU A 487 16.99 14.20 0.28
CA LEU A 487 17.17 13.61 1.63
C LEU A 487 16.52 14.44 2.74
N VAL A 488 16.47 15.76 2.58
CA VAL A 488 15.81 16.68 3.51
C VAL A 488 14.32 16.36 3.68
N THR A 489 13.67 15.83 2.65
CA THR A 489 12.25 15.47 2.64
C THR A 489 11.97 14.31 3.56
N ARG A 490 12.78 13.23 3.50
CA ARG A 490 12.62 12.11 4.44
C ARG A 490 12.87 12.57 5.87
N ARG A 491 13.91 13.39 6.11
CA ARG A 491 14.22 13.92 7.45
C ARG A 491 13.07 14.78 8.01
N PHE A 492 12.52 15.67 7.19
CA PHE A 492 11.37 16.48 7.56
C PHE A 492 10.14 15.62 7.83
N ALA A 493 9.81 14.70 6.93
CA ALA A 493 8.63 13.84 7.04
C ALA A 493 8.65 12.99 8.32
N GLU A 494 9.78 12.33 8.61
CA GLU A 494 9.93 11.51 9.82
C GLU A 494 9.78 12.33 11.10
N LEU A 495 10.46 13.49 11.16
CA LEU A 495 10.38 14.38 12.31
C LEU A 495 8.96 14.92 12.52
N ALA A 496 8.37 15.48 11.47
CA ALA A 496 7.03 16.05 11.52
C ALA A 496 6.00 14.97 11.89
N ALA A 497 6.06 13.79 11.27
CA ALA A 497 5.14 12.70 11.55
C ALA A 497 5.18 12.28 13.02
N SER A 498 6.38 12.20 13.59
CA SER A 498 6.53 11.77 14.99
C SER A 498 6.09 12.84 15.98
N LEU A 499 6.32 14.12 15.67
CA LEU A 499 5.78 15.22 16.48
C LEU A 499 4.25 15.25 16.42
N TYR A 500 3.65 15.09 15.24
CA TYR A 500 2.18 15.01 15.08
C TYR A 500 1.59 13.80 15.82
N PHE A 501 2.20 12.63 15.68
CA PHE A 501 1.75 11.41 16.34
C PHE A 501 1.77 11.56 17.86
N LEU A 502 2.89 11.99 18.44
CA LEU A 502 3.06 12.15 19.89
C LEU A 502 2.18 13.27 20.49
N SER A 503 1.74 14.22 19.66
CA SER A 503 0.86 15.31 20.07
C SER A 503 -0.62 14.98 19.97
N SER A 504 -0.98 13.88 19.30
CA SER A 504 -2.36 13.45 19.13
C SER A 504 -2.83 12.75 20.40
N SER A 505 -3.17 13.51 21.44
CA SER A 505 -3.87 13.00 22.63
C SER A 505 -5.37 13.20 22.50
N GLU A 506 -6.15 12.24 23.03
CA GLU A 506 -7.55 11.95 22.66
C GLU A 506 -8.56 13.11 22.80
N ASP A 507 -8.29 14.21 23.51
CA ASP A 507 -9.32 15.24 23.80
C ASP A 507 -8.94 16.71 23.50
N SER A 508 -7.69 17.00 23.16
CA SER A 508 -7.28 18.37 22.84
C SER A 508 -6.26 18.33 21.71
N GLY A 509 -6.54 19.07 20.64
CA GLY A 509 -5.67 19.15 19.47
C GLY A 509 -4.25 19.60 19.80
N LEU A 510 -3.42 19.79 18.77
CA LEU A 510 -2.03 20.19 18.94
C LEU A 510 -1.89 21.43 19.84
N PRO A 511 -1.10 21.37 20.92
CA PRO A 511 -0.78 22.56 21.70
C PRO A 511 -0.16 23.64 20.81
N ASP A 512 -0.52 24.91 21.05
CA ASP A 512 0.02 26.06 20.30
C ASP A 512 1.56 26.07 20.27
N THR A 513 2.18 25.57 21.35
CA THR A 513 3.63 25.42 21.51
C THR A 513 4.26 24.53 20.42
N LEU A 514 3.51 23.59 19.84
CA LEU A 514 3.95 22.69 18.76
C LEU A 514 3.35 23.04 17.41
N GLN A 515 2.11 23.52 17.38
CA GLN A 515 1.44 23.89 16.12
C GLN A 515 2.20 24.99 15.37
N GLN A 516 2.62 26.05 16.07
CA GLN A 516 3.34 27.17 15.42
C GLN A 516 4.70 26.73 14.85
N PRO A 517 5.58 26.03 15.58
CA PRO A 517 6.84 25.56 15.01
C PRO A 517 6.67 24.57 13.86
N LEU A 518 5.70 23.64 13.94
CA LEU A 518 5.44 22.70 12.86
C LEU A 518 4.99 23.41 11.57
N ALA A 519 4.11 24.41 11.70
CA ALA A 519 3.69 25.21 10.56
C ALA A 519 4.85 26.02 9.96
N ALA A 520 5.69 26.62 10.79
CA ALA A 520 6.87 27.37 10.36
C ALA A 520 7.94 26.47 9.70
N MET A 521 8.22 25.29 10.28
CA MET A 521 9.12 24.30 9.67
C MET A 521 8.62 23.85 8.30
N ARG A 522 7.31 23.56 8.17
CA ARG A 522 6.69 23.20 6.90
C ARG A 522 6.84 24.32 5.87
N GLN A 523 6.62 25.56 6.27
CA GLN A 523 6.76 26.71 5.37
C GLN A 523 8.20 26.83 4.84
N GLU A 524 9.20 26.84 5.72
CA GLU A 524 10.62 26.90 5.33
C GLU A 524 11.03 25.71 4.46
N PHE A 525 10.50 24.51 4.77
CA PHE A 525 10.71 23.31 3.97
C PHE A 525 10.14 23.46 2.54
N CYS A 526 8.90 23.90 2.39
CA CYS A 526 8.29 24.14 1.07
C CYS A 526 9.01 25.25 0.30
N THR A 527 9.46 26.31 0.97
CA THR A 527 10.27 27.37 0.35
C THR A 527 11.59 26.81 -0.18
N LEU A 528 12.29 25.99 0.62
CA LEU A 528 13.53 25.33 0.22
C LEU A 528 13.31 24.41 -0.99
N LEU A 529 12.27 23.58 -0.98
CA LEU A 529 11.94 22.69 -2.10
C LEU A 529 11.62 23.48 -3.37
N SER A 530 10.82 24.54 -3.28
CA SER A 530 10.45 25.39 -4.41
C SER A 530 11.68 26.06 -5.03
N ALA A 531 12.63 26.48 -4.19
CA ALA A 531 13.89 27.07 -4.65
C ALA A 531 14.83 26.06 -5.32
N MET A 532 14.81 24.80 -4.89
CA MET A 532 15.51 23.71 -5.58
C MET A 532 14.84 23.39 -6.91
N ALA A 533 13.50 23.32 -6.93
CA ALA A 533 12.71 23.06 -8.13
C ALA A 533 12.97 24.08 -9.25
N ASN A 534 13.09 25.37 -8.91
CA ASN A 534 13.36 26.44 -9.87
C ASN A 534 14.79 26.42 -10.46
N ARG A 535 15.70 25.65 -9.88
CA ARG A 535 17.10 25.50 -10.34
C ARG A 535 17.34 24.20 -11.11
N LEU A 536 16.34 23.33 -11.20
CA LEU A 536 16.44 22.11 -11.98
C LEU A 536 16.30 22.42 -13.47
N ASP A 537 17.23 21.90 -14.26
CA ASP A 537 17.18 21.98 -15.71
C ASP A 537 16.15 21.00 -16.28
N GLY A 538 15.49 21.41 -17.35
CA GLY A 538 14.50 20.60 -18.05
C GLY A 538 13.06 21.06 -17.80
N GLN A 539 12.28 21.01 -18.87
CA GLN A 539 10.88 21.41 -18.86
C GLN A 539 10.08 20.39 -18.04
N ASP A 540 9.48 20.83 -16.94
CA ASP A 540 8.75 20.07 -15.92
C ASP A 540 9.59 19.36 -14.83
N SER A 541 10.93 19.37 -14.90
CA SER A 541 11.78 18.75 -13.88
C SER A 541 11.47 19.26 -12.46
N GLY A 542 11.24 20.57 -12.33
CA GLY A 542 10.82 21.17 -11.07
C GLY A 542 9.46 20.68 -10.56
N LEU A 543 8.49 20.47 -11.45
CA LEU A 543 7.16 19.94 -11.09
C LEU A 543 7.26 18.49 -10.63
N VAL A 544 7.97 17.66 -11.39
CA VAL A 544 8.20 16.24 -11.05
C VAL A 544 8.92 16.12 -9.71
N PHE A 545 9.95 16.93 -9.49
CA PHE A 545 10.67 16.98 -8.22
C PHE A 545 9.71 17.31 -7.07
N LEU A 546 8.90 18.36 -7.17
CA LEU A 546 7.95 18.72 -6.11
C LEU A 546 6.91 17.61 -5.85
N VAL A 547 6.37 17.00 -6.91
CA VAL A 547 5.44 15.86 -6.79
C VAL A 547 6.07 14.71 -6.03
N ASN A 548 7.28 14.27 -6.41
CA ASN A 548 7.97 13.17 -5.73
C ASN A 548 8.27 13.49 -4.26
N ASN A 549 8.64 14.73 -3.94
CA ASN A 549 8.89 15.11 -2.55
C ASN A 549 7.61 15.16 -1.71
N TYR A 550 6.51 15.72 -2.23
CA TYR A 550 5.24 15.78 -1.49
C TYR A 550 4.60 14.39 -1.34
N ASP A 551 4.70 13.54 -2.37
CA ASP A 551 4.27 12.14 -2.31
C ASP A 551 5.02 11.35 -1.23
N LEU A 552 6.34 11.55 -1.10
CA LEU A 552 7.13 10.93 -0.03
C LEU A 552 6.67 11.38 1.37
N VAL A 553 6.37 12.68 1.56
CA VAL A 553 5.85 13.17 2.84
C VAL A 553 4.51 12.51 3.16
N LEU A 554 3.59 12.46 2.20
CA LEU A 554 2.28 11.84 2.38
C LEU A 554 2.38 10.34 2.63
N THR A 555 3.29 9.64 1.95
CA THR A 555 3.55 8.22 2.17
C THR A 555 3.91 7.96 3.64
N VAL A 556 4.89 8.71 4.18
CA VAL A 556 5.28 8.58 5.60
C VAL A 556 4.14 8.96 6.55
N PHE A 557 3.35 9.99 6.22
CA PHE A 557 2.23 10.43 7.06
C PHE A 557 1.09 9.41 7.09
N HIS A 558 0.77 8.78 5.95
CA HIS A 558 -0.26 7.75 5.84
C HIS A 558 0.18 6.43 6.49
N GLU A 559 1.45 6.03 6.36
CA GLU A 559 2.04 4.90 7.08
C GLU A 559 1.93 5.05 8.61
N ARG A 560 2.02 6.30 9.12
CA ARG A 560 1.86 6.63 10.55
C ARG A 560 0.41 6.91 10.95
N HIS A 561 -0.56 6.72 10.04
CA HIS A 561 -1.99 6.95 10.27
C HIS A 561 -2.31 8.34 10.84
N LEU A 562 -1.61 9.37 10.37
CA LEU A 562 -1.82 10.72 10.88
C LEU A 562 -3.19 11.30 10.48
N PRO A 563 -3.79 12.15 11.34
CA PRO A 563 -5.07 12.78 11.05
C PRO A 563 -5.00 13.78 9.88
N ARG A 564 -6.16 14.05 9.27
CA ARG A 564 -6.28 14.93 8.08
C ARG A 564 -5.73 16.34 8.26
N ASN A 565 -5.75 16.89 9.48
CA ASN A 565 -5.17 18.21 9.76
C ASN A 565 -3.64 18.25 9.58
N ALA A 566 -2.96 17.10 9.64
CA ALA A 566 -1.55 16.98 9.32
C ALA A 566 -1.31 16.77 7.81
N THR A 567 -2.16 16.00 7.13
CA THR A 567 -1.96 15.60 5.72
C THR A 567 -2.48 16.62 4.70
N SER A 568 -3.58 17.32 5.00
CA SER A 568 -4.33 18.13 4.03
C SER A 568 -3.49 19.14 3.25
N VAL A 569 -2.54 19.81 3.93
CA VAL A 569 -1.68 20.81 3.29
C VAL A 569 -0.80 20.18 2.21
N PHE A 570 -0.26 18.99 2.46
CA PHE A 570 0.57 18.29 1.47
C PHE A 570 -0.28 17.64 0.37
N GLU A 571 -1.49 17.18 0.69
CA GLU A 571 -2.46 16.71 -0.31
C GLU A 571 -2.80 17.82 -1.31
N ASP A 572 -3.05 19.05 -0.82
CA ASP A 572 -3.35 20.20 -1.66
C ASP A 572 -2.15 20.65 -2.50
N LEU A 573 -0.94 20.68 -1.90
CA LEU A 573 0.29 20.97 -2.63
C LEU A 573 0.56 19.94 -3.73
N LEU A 574 0.41 18.65 -3.43
CA LEU A 574 0.58 17.57 -4.40
C LEU A 574 -0.41 17.73 -5.55
N ARG A 575 -1.70 17.93 -5.24
CA ARG A 575 -2.78 18.13 -6.22
C ARG A 575 -2.49 19.31 -7.16
N ASP A 576 -2.04 20.45 -6.62
CA ASP A 576 -1.69 21.64 -7.39
C ASP A 576 -0.51 21.37 -8.35
N GLN A 577 0.54 20.70 -7.89
CA GLN A 577 1.69 20.38 -8.75
C GLN A 577 1.34 19.34 -9.82
N VAL A 578 0.53 18.33 -9.50
CA VAL A 578 0.04 17.35 -10.47
C VAL A 578 -0.80 18.05 -11.54
N GLN A 579 -1.71 18.96 -11.18
CA GLN A 579 -2.52 19.69 -12.15
C GLN A 579 -1.66 20.55 -13.10
N LYS A 580 -0.64 21.22 -12.58
CA LYS A 580 0.34 21.98 -13.39
C LYS A 580 1.12 21.08 -14.33
N PHE A 581 1.55 19.92 -13.84
CA PHE A 581 2.23 18.92 -14.66
C PHE A 581 1.34 18.39 -15.79
N VAL A 582 0.09 18.04 -15.47
CA VAL A 582 -0.91 17.57 -16.44
C VAL A 582 -1.11 18.59 -17.57
N GLU A 583 -1.36 19.85 -17.23
CA GLU A 583 -1.52 20.90 -18.25
C GLU A 583 -0.25 21.11 -19.09
N SER A 584 0.93 21.02 -18.47
CA SER A 584 2.21 21.15 -19.20
C SER A 584 2.43 20.01 -20.20
N GLN A 585 2.14 18.76 -19.81
CA GLN A 585 2.23 17.59 -20.69
C GLN A 585 1.27 17.71 -21.89
N LEU A 586 0.03 18.16 -21.65
CA LEU A 586 -0.93 18.37 -22.73
C LEU A 586 -0.54 19.52 -23.65
N MET A 587 0.02 20.60 -23.11
CA MET A 587 0.55 21.70 -23.93
C MET A 587 1.77 21.28 -24.76
N ARG A 588 2.59 20.35 -24.27
CA ARG A 588 3.77 19.83 -25.00
C ARG A 588 3.37 18.94 -26.18
N HIS A 589 2.46 18.00 -25.94
CA HIS A 589 2.11 16.97 -26.93
C HIS A 589 0.91 17.36 -27.81
N TYR A 590 0.03 18.21 -27.33
CA TYR A 590 -1.19 18.64 -28.04
C TYR A 590 -1.39 20.17 -28.01
N PRO A 591 -0.38 21.00 -28.37
CA PRO A 591 -0.46 22.46 -28.26
C PRO A 591 -1.61 23.05 -29.09
N ASP A 592 -1.83 22.52 -30.30
CA ASP A 592 -2.87 22.99 -31.22
C ASP A 592 -4.27 22.76 -30.65
N LEU A 593 -4.51 21.55 -30.11
CA LEU A 593 -5.78 21.17 -29.49
C LEU A 593 -6.09 22.07 -28.28
N VAL A 594 -5.15 22.19 -27.35
CA VAL A 594 -5.35 22.94 -26.11
C VAL A 594 -5.55 24.43 -26.40
N THR A 595 -4.71 25.01 -27.26
CA THR A 595 -4.79 26.44 -27.61
C THR A 595 -6.05 26.75 -28.40
N PHE A 596 -6.44 25.89 -29.34
CA PHE A 596 -7.67 26.07 -30.11
C PHE A 596 -8.91 26.02 -29.22
N VAL A 597 -9.05 25.00 -28.37
CA VAL A 597 -10.21 24.86 -27.47
C VAL A 597 -10.29 26.06 -26.53
N LYS A 598 -9.19 26.47 -25.89
CA LYS A 598 -9.17 27.62 -24.96
C LYS A 598 -9.56 28.94 -25.64
N ASN A 599 -9.17 29.16 -26.89
CA ASN A 599 -9.45 30.41 -27.61
C ASN A 599 -10.85 30.43 -28.25
N THR A 600 -11.35 29.28 -28.71
CA THR A 600 -12.58 29.20 -29.50
C THR A 600 -13.82 28.92 -28.66
N GLU A 601 -13.69 28.24 -27.52
CA GLU A 601 -14.83 27.91 -26.64
C GLU A 601 -15.63 29.15 -26.16
N PRO A 602 -15.02 30.30 -25.78
CA PRO A 602 -15.77 31.51 -25.42
C PRO A 602 -16.66 32.04 -26.55
N ALA A 603 -16.23 31.89 -27.81
CA ALA A 603 -16.97 32.37 -28.98
C ALA A 603 -18.24 31.56 -29.27
N VAL A 604 -18.24 30.27 -28.90
CA VAL A 604 -19.39 29.35 -29.09
C VAL A 604 -20.18 29.11 -27.81
N ALA A 605 -19.77 29.69 -26.67
CA ALA A 605 -20.41 29.49 -25.37
C ALA A 605 -21.87 29.98 -25.32
N LYS A 606 -22.18 31.08 -26.02
CA LYS A 606 -23.52 31.68 -26.07
C LYS A 606 -24.47 31.03 -27.08
N ILE A 607 -23.99 30.07 -27.86
CA ILE A 607 -24.80 29.35 -28.84
C ILE A 607 -25.60 28.29 -28.10
N ASP A 608 -26.92 28.47 -28.07
CA ASP A 608 -27.87 27.50 -27.58
C ASP A 608 -28.15 26.43 -28.65
N GLU A 609 -27.86 25.17 -28.33
CA GLU A 609 -27.90 24.04 -29.25
C GLU A 609 -29.32 23.76 -29.79
N ALA A 610 -30.34 24.02 -28.96
CA ALA A 610 -31.74 23.85 -29.35
C ALA A 610 -32.18 24.91 -30.38
N THR A 611 -31.76 26.15 -30.16
CA THR A 611 -32.11 27.29 -31.02
C THR A 611 -31.31 27.27 -32.33
N ALA A 612 -30.02 26.90 -32.29
CA ALA A 612 -29.13 26.85 -33.46
C ALA A 612 -29.49 25.76 -34.50
N ARG A 613 -30.19 24.70 -34.12
CA ARG A 613 -30.70 23.69 -35.08
C ARG A 613 -31.90 24.20 -35.89
N SER A 614 -32.64 25.18 -35.36
CA SER A 614 -33.90 25.66 -35.93
C SER A 614 -33.76 26.84 -36.90
N GLN A 615 -32.65 27.59 -36.85
CA GLN A 615 -32.36 28.71 -37.76
C GLN A 615 -31.20 28.39 -38.72
N PRO A 616 -31.36 28.60 -40.04
CA PRO A 616 -30.29 28.34 -41.01
C PRO A 616 -29.28 29.50 -41.02
N SER A 617 -28.25 29.45 -40.16
CA SER A 617 -27.05 30.28 -40.37
C SER A 617 -26.10 29.55 -41.33
N GLN A 618 -25.88 30.11 -42.52
CA GLN A 618 -24.98 29.54 -43.53
C GLN A 618 -23.49 29.77 -43.25
N SER A 619 -23.15 30.64 -42.29
CA SER A 619 -21.77 30.98 -41.96
C SER A 619 -21.38 30.52 -40.55
N PRO A 620 -20.15 30.04 -40.34
CA PRO A 620 -19.64 29.72 -39.02
C PRO A 620 -19.68 30.96 -38.10
N PRO A 621 -19.80 30.78 -36.77
CA PRO A 621 -19.89 31.89 -35.84
C PRO A 621 -18.67 32.83 -35.96
N PRO A 622 -18.86 34.16 -35.85
CA PRO A 622 -17.76 35.11 -35.92
C PRO A 622 -16.75 34.84 -34.80
N GLY A 623 -15.47 34.66 -35.17
CA GLY A 623 -14.37 34.31 -34.26
C GLY A 623 -13.95 32.85 -34.27
N VAL A 624 -14.63 31.97 -35.02
CA VAL A 624 -14.23 30.56 -35.20
C VAL A 624 -13.44 30.39 -36.50
N ASP A 625 -12.16 30.05 -36.39
CA ASP A 625 -11.31 29.71 -37.54
C ASP A 625 -11.50 28.23 -37.94
N VAL A 626 -12.27 28.02 -39.01
CA VAL A 626 -12.60 26.68 -39.52
C VAL A 626 -11.39 25.98 -40.13
N GLN A 627 -10.45 26.71 -40.74
CA GLN A 627 -9.23 26.10 -41.31
C GLN A 627 -8.34 25.56 -40.19
N LYS A 628 -8.16 26.35 -39.13
CA LYS A 628 -7.43 25.91 -37.95
C LYS A 628 -8.13 24.76 -37.23
N MET A 629 -9.47 24.75 -37.19
CA MET A 629 -10.26 23.64 -36.65
C MET A 629 -9.99 22.33 -37.40
N GLU A 630 -10.04 22.35 -38.74
CA GLU A 630 -9.74 21.19 -39.59
C GLU A 630 -8.29 20.70 -39.36
N GLN A 631 -7.34 21.62 -39.29
CA GLN A 631 -5.94 21.30 -39.02
C GLN A 631 -5.75 20.60 -37.66
N VAL A 632 -6.41 21.09 -36.60
CA VAL A 632 -6.36 20.47 -35.27
C VAL A 632 -6.91 19.04 -35.30
N VAL A 633 -8.05 18.82 -35.95
CA VAL A 633 -8.67 17.49 -36.04
C VAL A 633 -7.75 16.51 -36.76
N ARG A 634 -7.21 16.90 -37.93
CA ARG A 634 -6.31 16.06 -38.72
C ARG A 634 -5.00 15.77 -38.00
N ASN A 635 -4.39 16.80 -37.41
CA ASN A 635 -3.12 16.65 -36.68
C ASN A 635 -3.29 15.71 -35.47
N PHE A 636 -4.39 15.87 -34.73
CA PHE A 636 -4.72 14.96 -33.63
C PHE A 636 -4.92 13.52 -34.11
N ALA A 637 -5.76 13.31 -35.13
CA ALA A 637 -6.05 11.98 -35.67
C ALA A 637 -4.79 11.25 -36.17
N ALA A 638 -3.85 11.98 -36.77
CA ALA A 638 -2.59 11.41 -37.26
C ALA A 638 -1.61 11.02 -36.14
N ASN A 639 -1.55 11.79 -35.05
CA ASN A 639 -0.45 11.68 -34.08
C ASN A 639 -0.84 11.17 -32.68
N TRP A 640 -2.15 11.13 -32.33
CA TRP A 640 -2.57 10.93 -30.94
C TRP A 640 -2.03 9.67 -30.25
N LYS A 641 -1.90 8.53 -30.97
CA LYS A 641 -1.37 7.29 -30.40
C LYS A 641 0.11 7.42 -30.04
N ARG A 642 0.90 7.98 -30.94
CA ARG A 642 2.35 8.18 -30.75
C ARG A 642 2.59 9.12 -29.57
N GLU A 643 1.89 10.25 -29.53
CA GLU A 643 2.03 11.24 -28.45
C GLU A 643 1.58 10.67 -27.10
N ARG A 644 0.49 9.89 -27.06
CA ARG A 644 0.04 9.18 -25.85
C ARG A 644 1.10 8.21 -25.33
N ASP A 645 1.72 7.43 -26.20
CA ASP A 645 2.74 6.45 -25.81
C ASP A 645 4.01 7.14 -25.28
N GLN A 646 4.36 8.31 -25.84
CA GLN A 646 5.45 9.14 -25.31
C GLN A 646 5.13 9.70 -23.91
N ILE A 647 3.92 10.22 -23.70
CA ILE A 647 3.45 10.66 -22.38
C ILE A 647 3.52 9.52 -21.38
N HIS A 648 3.01 8.34 -21.75
CA HIS A 648 3.04 7.16 -20.90
C HIS A 648 4.47 6.82 -20.47
N GLN A 649 5.39 6.66 -21.42
CA GLN A 649 6.80 6.35 -21.11
C GLN A 649 7.44 7.41 -20.20
N TYR A 650 7.19 8.69 -20.48
CA TYR A 650 7.74 9.78 -19.67
C TYR A 650 7.22 9.78 -18.24
N VAL A 651 5.90 9.62 -18.05
CA VAL A 651 5.26 9.57 -16.73
C VAL A 651 5.80 8.39 -15.91
N MET A 652 5.92 7.20 -16.51
CA MET A 652 6.37 6.00 -15.81
C MET A 652 7.83 6.06 -15.31
N VAL A 653 8.68 6.90 -15.91
CA VAL A 653 10.08 7.09 -15.47
C VAL A 653 10.23 8.29 -14.53
N SER A 654 9.28 9.23 -14.56
CA SER A 654 9.39 10.50 -13.83
C SER A 654 9.08 10.39 -12.34
N PHE A 655 8.15 9.51 -11.96
CA PHE A 655 7.65 9.42 -10.58
C PHE A 655 8.22 8.21 -9.84
N SER A 656 8.76 8.43 -8.64
CA SER A 656 9.40 7.38 -7.84
C SER A 656 8.39 6.35 -7.32
N ASN A 657 7.15 6.76 -7.08
CA ASN A 657 6.05 5.91 -6.66
C ASN A 657 5.18 5.51 -7.86
N PHE A 658 5.16 4.21 -8.16
CA PHE A 658 4.43 3.66 -9.31
C PHE A 658 2.92 3.92 -9.23
N SER A 659 2.32 3.77 -8.04
CA SER A 659 0.88 3.98 -7.86
C SER A 659 0.49 5.44 -8.13
N ASN A 660 1.27 6.38 -7.61
CA ASN A 660 1.07 7.80 -7.88
C ASN A 660 1.30 8.11 -9.37
N GLY A 661 2.34 7.56 -9.98
CA GLY A 661 2.60 7.71 -11.42
C GLY A 661 1.44 7.24 -12.30
N MET A 662 0.81 6.11 -11.95
CA MET A 662 -0.35 5.60 -12.69
C MET A 662 -1.59 6.49 -12.54
N GLU A 663 -1.85 7.01 -11.34
CA GLU A 663 -2.97 7.95 -11.15
C GLU A 663 -2.72 9.29 -11.86
N ILE A 664 -1.48 9.78 -11.89
CA ILE A 664 -1.10 10.97 -12.67
C ILE A 664 -1.31 10.71 -14.17
N LEU A 665 -0.88 9.56 -14.68
CA LEU A 665 -1.12 9.19 -16.08
C LEU A 665 -2.62 9.20 -16.41
N LYS A 666 -3.44 8.58 -15.55
CA LYS A 666 -4.90 8.58 -15.69
C LYS A 666 -5.46 10.00 -15.71
N GLN A 667 -4.96 10.90 -14.86
CA GLN A 667 -5.36 12.32 -14.87
C GLN A 667 -4.98 13.01 -16.18
N VAL A 668 -3.77 12.77 -16.72
CA VAL A 668 -3.35 13.32 -18.02
C VAL A 668 -4.29 12.84 -19.14
N LEU A 669 -4.58 11.53 -19.20
CA LEU A 669 -5.45 10.96 -20.23
C LEU A 669 -6.90 11.41 -20.08
N THR A 670 -7.38 11.54 -18.83
CA THR A 670 -8.73 12.08 -18.55
C THR A 670 -8.82 13.53 -19.02
N GLN A 671 -7.82 14.35 -18.73
CA GLN A 671 -7.80 15.75 -19.14
C GLN A 671 -7.66 15.88 -20.68
N LEU A 672 -6.89 15.01 -21.34
CA LEU A 672 -6.85 14.91 -22.80
C LEU A 672 -8.24 14.61 -23.38
N LEU A 673 -8.94 13.61 -22.82
CA LEU A 673 -10.29 13.26 -23.24
C LEU A 673 -11.27 14.44 -23.03
N LEU A 674 -11.12 15.20 -21.94
CA LEU A 674 -11.93 16.39 -21.69
C LEU A 674 -11.67 17.49 -22.73
N TYR A 675 -10.41 17.79 -23.06
CA TYR A 675 -10.08 18.73 -24.14
C TYR A 675 -10.63 18.26 -25.49
N TYR A 676 -10.49 16.98 -25.80
CA TYR A 676 -10.99 16.42 -27.04
C TYR A 676 -12.53 16.49 -27.10
N THR A 677 -13.22 16.10 -26.03
CA THR A 677 -14.69 16.21 -25.95
C THR A 677 -15.16 17.66 -26.09
N ARG A 678 -14.43 18.63 -25.51
CA ARG A 678 -14.70 20.06 -25.69
C ARG A 678 -14.52 20.49 -27.15
N LEU A 679 -13.48 20.02 -27.84
CA LEU A 679 -13.33 20.23 -29.29
C LEU A 679 -14.53 19.66 -30.06
N GLN A 680 -14.98 18.44 -29.76
CA GLN A 680 -16.17 17.86 -30.41
C GLN A 680 -17.41 18.73 -30.21
N LYS A 681 -17.62 19.25 -28.99
CA LYS A 681 -18.71 20.19 -28.69
C LYS A 681 -18.58 21.50 -29.48
N VAL A 682 -17.38 22.06 -29.60
CA VAL A 682 -17.12 23.26 -30.41
C VAL A 682 -17.49 23.00 -31.88
N ILE A 683 -17.10 21.84 -32.44
CA ILE A 683 -17.45 21.44 -33.82
C ILE A 683 -18.97 21.32 -33.98
N LEU A 684 -19.64 20.61 -33.06
CA LEU A 684 -21.10 20.44 -33.07
C LEU A 684 -21.86 21.76 -32.99
N LYS A 685 -21.39 22.71 -32.16
CA LYS A 685 -22.00 24.05 -32.04
C LYS A 685 -21.72 24.95 -33.24
N THR A 686 -20.59 24.76 -33.90
CA THR A 686 -20.22 25.49 -35.12
C THR A 686 -21.01 24.99 -36.34
N PHE A 687 -21.30 23.69 -36.38
CA PHE A 687 -21.99 23.01 -37.48
C PHE A 687 -23.22 22.20 -36.99
N PRO A 688 -24.29 22.88 -36.51
CA PRO A 688 -25.42 22.21 -35.86
C PRO A 688 -26.33 21.40 -36.81
N GLN A 689 -26.33 21.68 -38.11
CA GLN A 689 -27.22 21.04 -39.09
C GLN A 689 -26.52 19.97 -39.96
N GLN A 690 -25.29 20.20 -40.39
CA GLN A 690 -24.53 19.29 -41.25
C GLN A 690 -23.07 19.24 -40.79
N GLN A 691 -22.58 18.05 -40.46
CA GLN A 691 -21.19 17.92 -40.04
C GLN A 691 -20.22 18.25 -41.19
N PRO A 692 -19.10 18.92 -40.89
CA PRO A 692 -18.10 19.23 -41.89
C PRO A 692 -17.41 17.95 -42.39
N ALA A 693 -16.86 17.97 -43.61
CA ALA A 693 -16.27 16.79 -44.24
C ALA A 693 -15.15 16.13 -43.39
N PHE A 694 -14.34 16.97 -42.72
CA PHE A 694 -13.26 16.51 -41.83
C PHE A 694 -13.76 15.88 -40.52
N ALA A 695 -15.06 15.97 -40.18
CA ALA A 695 -15.60 15.32 -38.99
C ALA A 695 -15.53 13.78 -39.09
N SER A 696 -15.49 13.24 -40.31
CA SER A 696 -15.27 11.81 -40.56
C SER A 696 -13.88 11.32 -40.13
N GLU A 697 -12.91 12.23 -39.98
CA GLU A 697 -11.53 11.95 -39.56
C GLU A 697 -11.36 12.05 -38.04
N MET A 698 -12.44 12.34 -37.30
CA MET A 698 -12.41 12.41 -35.84
C MET A 698 -12.23 11.03 -35.22
N VAL A 699 -11.39 10.98 -34.18
CA VAL A 699 -11.15 9.78 -33.38
C VAL A 699 -12.39 9.54 -32.51
N PRO A 700 -12.97 8.33 -32.51
CA PRO A 700 -14.11 8.03 -31.65
C PRO A 700 -13.67 7.95 -30.18
N ASN A 701 -14.54 8.37 -29.25
CA ASN A 701 -14.24 8.35 -27.81
C ASN A 701 -14.16 6.91 -27.21
N THR A 702 -14.34 5.88 -28.04
CA THR A 702 -14.33 4.46 -27.68
C THR A 702 -13.01 3.75 -28.00
N THR A 703 -12.05 4.43 -28.64
CA THR A 703 -10.67 3.94 -28.88
C THR A 703 -9.71 4.50 -27.86
#